data_AF-A0A9P6VPU0-F1
#
_entry.id   AF-A0A9P6VPU0-F1
#
_cell.length_a   1.000
_cell.length_b   1.000
_cell.length_c   1.000
_cell.angle_alpha   90.00
_cell.angle_beta   90.00
_cell.angle_gamma   90.00
#
_symmetry.space_group_name_H-M   'P 1'
#
loop_
_entity.id
_entity.type
_entity.pdbx_description
1 polymer ?
#
loop_
_entity_poly.entity_id
_entity_poly.type
_entity_poly.pdbx_seq_one_letter_code
_entity_poly.pdbx_strand_id
1 'polypeptide(L)'
;MSRTTLHLRSELGKALEHRSALTPTTAKALLDAGYTINVERSPERIFDDSEFEKVGATLVPENTWREAPTDHIIIGLKELPVEEFPLKHVHVQFAHCYKQQGGWETVLSRFPRGGGTLLDLEFLTDDKGRRVAAFGYHAGFSGAALALQTWAWQLTHPASEPFPSVSSYPNEDSLIVDVKKAIAAGKEKSGKDPRVLVIGALGRCGSGAVDLCLRAGVPTANVLKWDMAETAKGGPFPEIVESDIFVNCIYLMSKIPNFVDMQSLDTPNRKLSVICDVSADTTNPNNPIPVYTVATTFTEPTVPVEVKGEPRLSVISIDHLPSLLPREASEAFSKDLLPSLLHLKEWRTTPVWSKAEKLFQEKVATLPKSEPARPALPPRPHHSEPTVGARCRSSADTRCSELRFCVYACIEDTEVVEERAEVESEAFVESAACVCAGLAAAPALGEPGAWQRGRRIISSLPGNHDLGFGAQIKIPIRNRFETYFGEGNRVDVIGNHTFVSVDSVSLSAGSSEHGTKELTQPSEEFLNDVQALKRRAVARELGLQAGNDRALQYAHNVEDLEKADFAHLPTLDPGPGGADFPTILLTHVPLYRGSGTPCGPMRERWPPTPPPKGQTNPVDPDDRNALSITGGYQYQNVLSAEDSVKLVSKIGNVVSAFSGDDHDYCEIVHSAEKNNVREITVKSMSWAMGVRKPGFLMLSMWNPVGPDGQPLHSGPTGHGAATQTATTMESHLCLLPDQLGIFINYIILVVITILALLIRAILVPVLDLEPFSYYKHTDTEEFLLPTTNKDTKRDSEVEQHSSKSSSSSTIPTNLAPRNSAARTRSVSPANGYGLPASQVRFSTPL
;
A
#
# COMPACT_ATOMS: atom_id res chain seq x y z
N MET A 1 11.64 30.55 30.27
CA MET A 1 11.46 29.83 28.99
C MET A 1 11.01 28.43 29.33
N SER A 2 10.04 27.86 28.62
CA SER A 2 9.76 26.43 28.71
C SER A 2 11.00 25.63 28.29
N ARG A 3 11.27 24.51 28.94
CA ARG A 3 12.29 23.56 28.48
C ARG A 3 11.72 22.78 27.31
N THR A 4 12.53 22.48 26.31
CA THR A 4 12.13 21.58 25.22
C THR A 4 11.93 20.18 25.79
N THR A 5 10.73 19.61 25.61
CA THR A 5 10.43 18.24 26.03
C THR A 5 10.62 17.30 24.86
N LEU A 6 11.46 16.27 25.05
CA LEU A 6 11.52 15.11 24.17
C LEU A 6 10.70 13.99 24.81
N HIS A 7 9.83 13.36 24.03
CA HIS A 7 8.98 12.25 24.45
C HIS A 7 9.38 11.00 23.68
N LEU A 8 10.16 10.13 24.33
CA LEU A 8 10.59 8.85 23.77
C LEU A 8 9.41 7.87 23.80
N ARG A 9 8.85 7.59 22.62
CA ARG A 9 7.74 6.61 22.50
C ARG A 9 8.24 5.18 22.71
N SER A 10 7.33 4.27 23.05
CA SER A 10 7.57 2.83 22.90
C SER A 10 7.62 2.47 21.42
N GLU A 11 8.35 1.41 21.05
CA GLU A 11 8.35 0.91 19.67
C GLU A 11 7.08 0.09 19.39
N LEU A 12 6.49 0.28 18.21
CA LEU A 12 5.14 -0.20 17.90
C LEU A 12 5.15 -1.06 16.63
N GLY A 13 4.52 -2.23 16.70
CA GLY A 13 4.11 -3.00 15.52
C GLY A 13 5.22 -3.75 14.75
N LYS A 14 6.49 -3.66 15.15
CA LYS A 14 7.59 -4.44 14.55
C LYS A 14 8.15 -5.44 15.55
N ALA A 15 7.88 -6.73 15.31
CA ALA A 15 8.39 -7.81 16.14
C ALA A 15 9.92 -7.75 16.26
N LEU A 16 10.45 -8.02 17.45
CA LEU A 16 11.88 -8.00 17.79
C LEU A 16 12.58 -6.64 17.63
N GLU A 17 11.84 -5.52 17.55
CA GLU A 17 12.41 -4.18 17.59
C GLU A 17 12.66 -3.70 19.03
N HIS A 18 13.67 -4.28 19.68
CA HIS A 18 14.04 -3.97 21.06
C HIS A 18 14.94 -2.73 21.22
N ARG A 19 15.35 -2.09 20.12
CA ARG A 19 16.24 -0.92 20.13
C ARG A 19 15.54 0.34 20.63
N SER A 20 16.31 1.40 20.89
CA SER A 20 15.76 2.71 21.21
C SER A 20 16.56 3.86 20.63
N ALA A 21 15.87 4.95 20.26
CA ALA A 21 16.50 6.16 19.71
C ALA A 21 17.29 6.95 20.76
N LEU A 22 16.88 6.88 22.03
CA LEU A 22 17.61 7.39 23.19
C LEU A 22 17.99 6.22 24.10
N THR A 23 19.17 6.30 24.71
CA THR A 23 19.61 5.38 25.76
C THR A 23 19.63 6.12 27.11
N PRO A 24 19.72 5.42 28.24
CA PRO A 24 19.93 6.06 29.54
C PRO A 24 21.14 7.01 29.51
N THR A 25 22.22 6.61 28.82
CA THR A 25 23.44 7.40 28.62
C THR A 25 23.17 8.71 27.88
N THR A 26 22.43 8.70 26.77
CA THR A 26 22.15 9.93 26.00
C THR A 26 21.01 10.76 26.60
N ALA A 27 20.03 10.13 27.24
CA ALA A 27 19.00 10.81 28.03
C ALA A 27 19.62 11.62 29.18
N LYS A 28 20.61 11.05 29.90
CA LYS A 28 21.41 11.77 30.92
C LYS A 28 22.03 13.05 30.34
N ALA A 29 22.71 12.95 29.21
CA ALA A 29 23.36 14.08 28.56
C ALA A 29 22.38 15.17 28.09
N LEU A 30 21.18 14.79 27.65
CA LEU A 30 20.13 15.74 27.26
C LEU A 30 19.48 16.42 28.47
N LEU A 31 19.23 15.68 29.57
CA LEU A 31 18.78 16.26 30.83
C LEU A 31 19.79 17.29 31.37
N ASP A 32 21.09 16.97 31.33
CA ASP A 32 22.18 17.87 31.73
C ASP A 32 22.30 19.09 30.81
N ALA A 33 21.92 18.96 29.53
CA ALA A 33 21.80 20.06 28.57
C ALA A 33 20.50 20.90 28.71
N GLY A 34 19.63 20.55 29.67
CA GLY A 34 18.43 21.33 30.02
C GLY A 34 17.15 20.93 29.30
N TYR A 35 17.12 19.78 28.60
CA TYR A 35 15.87 19.21 28.08
C TYR A 35 15.02 18.61 29.21
N THR A 36 13.72 18.49 28.97
CA THR A 36 12.86 17.56 29.72
C THR A 36 12.80 16.26 28.91
N ILE A 37 13.06 15.11 29.54
CA ILE A 37 12.97 13.81 28.88
C ILE A 37 11.83 13.01 29.50
N ASN A 38 10.77 12.81 28.73
CA ASN A 38 9.71 11.86 29.02
C ASN A 38 10.02 10.55 28.28
N VAL A 39 9.83 9.41 28.95
CA VAL A 39 10.05 8.07 28.38
C VAL A 39 8.81 7.24 28.62
N GLU A 40 8.21 6.72 27.55
CA GLU A 40 7.16 5.72 27.68
C GLU A 40 7.73 4.45 28.29
N ARG A 41 7.02 3.90 29.29
CA ARG A 41 7.22 2.52 29.74
C ARG A 41 7.06 1.59 28.53
N SER A 42 7.93 0.59 28.42
CA SER A 42 7.95 -0.31 27.26
C SER A 42 8.36 -1.71 27.68
N PRO A 43 7.54 -2.76 27.44
CA PRO A 43 7.90 -4.13 27.74
C PRO A 43 8.91 -4.71 26.73
N GLU A 44 9.01 -4.12 25.53
CA GLU A 44 9.85 -4.60 24.43
C GLU A 44 11.27 -3.99 24.43
N ARG A 45 11.49 -2.86 25.08
CA ARG A 45 12.77 -2.13 25.02
C ARG A 45 13.86 -2.89 25.78
N ILE A 46 15.05 -3.01 25.18
CA ILE A 46 16.22 -3.67 25.81
C ILE A 46 16.77 -2.96 27.05
N PHE A 47 16.36 -1.71 27.28
CA PHE A 47 16.73 -0.89 28.45
C PHE A 47 15.59 -0.90 29.45
N ASP A 48 15.89 -1.26 30.70
CA ASP A 48 14.88 -1.24 31.76
C ASP A 48 14.39 0.19 31.98
N ASP A 49 13.09 0.33 32.25
CA ASP A 49 12.47 1.54 32.80
C ASP A 49 13.32 2.17 33.93
N SER A 50 13.86 1.32 34.82
CA SER A 50 14.67 1.77 35.96
C SER A 50 16.01 2.42 35.57
N GLU A 51 16.57 2.13 34.39
CA GLU A 51 17.78 2.79 33.91
C GLU A 51 17.50 4.25 33.52
N PHE A 52 16.33 4.51 32.92
CA PHE A 52 15.88 5.87 32.60
C PHE A 52 15.47 6.67 33.86
N GLU A 53 14.78 6.04 34.83
CA GLU A 53 14.47 6.69 36.12
C GLU A 53 15.76 7.12 36.86
N LYS A 54 16.79 6.25 36.90
CA LYS A 54 18.08 6.54 37.58
C LYS A 54 18.82 7.74 37.01
N VAL A 55 18.67 8.04 35.72
CA VAL A 55 19.31 9.22 35.09
C VAL A 55 18.48 10.50 35.21
N GLY A 56 17.25 10.40 35.71
CA GLY A 56 16.35 11.54 35.94
C GLY A 56 15.32 11.78 34.84
N ALA A 57 15.06 10.79 33.96
CA ALA A 57 13.97 10.88 32.98
C ALA A 57 12.61 10.60 33.65
N THR A 58 11.55 11.22 33.14
CA THR A 58 10.18 11.03 33.64
C THR A 58 9.53 9.86 32.91
N LEU A 59 9.18 8.78 33.62
CA LEU A 59 8.41 7.71 33.00
C LEU A 59 6.92 8.07 32.88
N VAL A 60 6.36 7.80 31.72
CA VAL A 60 4.94 7.98 31.39
C VAL A 60 4.35 6.66 30.86
N PRO A 61 3.03 6.44 30.93
CA PRO A 61 2.43 5.21 30.42
C PRO A 61 2.70 5.03 28.91
N GLU A 62 2.74 3.78 28.47
CA GLU A 62 2.92 3.43 27.06
C GLU A 62 1.86 4.06 26.15
N ASN A 63 2.22 4.38 24.92
CA ASN A 63 1.35 4.98 23.89
C ASN A 63 0.80 6.40 24.15
N THR A 64 1.17 7.05 25.27
CA THR A 64 0.66 8.38 25.66
C THR A 64 1.20 9.56 24.83
N TRP A 65 2.11 9.32 23.88
CA TRP A 65 2.60 10.34 22.95
C TRP A 65 1.49 10.99 22.12
N ARG A 66 0.36 10.31 21.89
CA ARG A 66 -0.78 10.83 21.13
C ARG A 66 -1.48 11.97 21.88
N GLU A 67 -1.62 11.83 23.20
CA GLU A 67 -2.25 12.80 24.10
C GLU A 67 -1.28 13.90 24.56
N ALA A 68 0.03 13.68 24.41
CA ALA A 68 1.06 14.64 24.81
C ALA A 68 0.83 16.06 24.23
N PRO A 69 1.22 17.12 24.96
CA PRO A 69 1.21 18.50 24.48
C PRO A 69 1.88 18.66 23.11
N THR A 70 1.33 19.55 22.28
CA THR A 70 1.78 19.72 20.87
C THR A 70 3.16 20.34 20.73
N ASP A 71 3.72 20.92 21.79
CA ASP A 71 5.09 21.43 21.86
C ASP A 71 6.13 20.37 22.27
N HIS A 72 5.70 19.14 22.60
CA HIS A 72 6.60 18.00 22.74
C HIS A 72 7.11 17.53 21.37
N ILE A 73 8.39 17.17 21.32
CA ILE A 73 8.98 16.48 20.16
C ILE A 73 8.92 14.97 20.46
N ILE A 74 8.17 14.23 19.64
CA ILE A 74 8.08 12.78 19.77
C ILE A 74 9.32 12.17 19.10
N ILE A 75 10.08 11.38 19.84
CA ILE A 75 11.25 10.68 19.32
C ILE A 75 11.04 9.17 19.42
N GLY A 76 11.35 8.47 18.34
CA GLY A 76 11.29 7.02 18.23
C GLY A 76 12.26 6.55 17.17
N LEU A 77 12.38 5.24 17.02
CA LEU A 77 13.26 4.66 16.03
C LEU A 77 12.50 4.32 14.76
N LYS A 78 11.49 3.45 14.80
CA LYS A 78 10.86 2.91 13.58
C LYS A 78 9.67 3.71 13.06
N GLU A 79 9.12 3.21 11.95
CA GLU A 79 7.85 3.60 11.38
C GLU A 79 6.72 3.54 12.42
N LEU A 80 5.70 4.40 12.26
CA LEU A 80 4.46 4.26 13.04
C LEU A 80 3.53 3.27 12.32
N PRO A 81 2.67 2.52 13.04
CA PRO A 81 1.57 1.80 12.44
C PRO A 81 0.76 2.71 11.49
N VAL A 82 0.37 2.15 10.35
CA VAL A 82 -0.40 2.86 9.32
C VAL A 82 -1.84 3.01 9.83
N GLU A 83 -2.11 4.15 10.46
CA GLU A 83 -3.39 4.50 11.04
C GLU A 83 -3.89 5.84 10.45
N GLU A 84 -5.21 6.02 10.39
CA GLU A 84 -5.82 7.20 9.76
C GLU A 84 -5.74 8.50 10.55
N PHE A 85 -5.20 8.50 11.78
CA PHE A 85 -5.21 9.71 12.60
C PHE A 85 -4.12 10.72 12.17
N PRO A 86 -4.44 12.04 12.18
CA PRO A 86 -3.49 13.09 11.83
C PRO A 86 -2.38 13.23 12.89
N LEU A 87 -1.15 13.46 12.44
CA LEU A 87 0.02 13.64 13.30
C LEU A 87 0.24 15.13 13.56
N LYS A 88 0.09 15.56 14.81
CA LYS A 88 0.09 16.97 15.25
C LYS A 88 1.44 17.46 15.80
N HIS A 89 2.36 16.55 16.11
CA HIS A 89 3.64 16.85 16.75
C HIS A 89 4.79 16.97 15.74
N VAL A 90 5.95 17.41 16.23
CA VAL A 90 7.23 17.16 15.55
C VAL A 90 7.69 15.74 15.89
N HIS A 91 7.96 14.92 14.88
CA HIS A 91 8.46 13.56 15.02
C HIS A 91 9.92 13.45 14.56
N VAL A 92 10.75 12.78 15.36
CA VAL A 92 12.12 12.35 15.01
C VAL A 92 12.12 10.83 14.98
N GLN A 93 12.12 10.23 13.79
CA GLN A 93 12.08 8.78 13.59
C GLN A 93 12.56 8.40 12.18
N PHE A 94 12.80 7.11 11.92
CA PHE A 94 12.77 6.57 10.56
C PHE A 94 11.30 6.40 10.16
N ALA A 95 10.80 7.12 9.17
CA ALA A 95 9.42 6.95 8.69
C ALA A 95 9.33 6.14 7.40
N HIS A 96 10.47 5.93 6.71
CA HIS A 96 10.57 5.14 5.49
C HIS A 96 9.51 5.52 4.42
N CYS A 97 9.31 6.83 4.21
CA CYS A 97 8.30 7.35 3.28
C CYS A 97 8.84 8.35 2.23
N TYR A 98 10.16 8.48 2.07
CA TYR A 98 10.78 9.43 1.12
C TYR A 98 11.33 8.80 -0.16
N LYS A 99 11.37 7.47 -0.25
CA LYS A 99 11.89 6.69 -1.39
C LYS A 99 10.77 5.99 -2.16
N GLN A 100 9.54 6.51 -2.08
CA GLN A 100 8.32 5.95 -2.71
C GLN A 100 8.02 4.50 -2.29
N GLN A 101 8.35 4.13 -1.04
CA GLN A 101 8.00 2.82 -0.48
C GLN A 101 6.48 2.61 -0.49
N GLY A 102 6.02 1.35 -0.55
CA GLY A 102 4.58 1.03 -0.53
C GLY A 102 3.85 1.72 0.63
N GLY A 103 2.79 2.49 0.33
CA GLY A 103 2.01 3.24 1.33
C GLY A 103 2.65 4.54 1.84
N TRP A 104 3.75 5.03 1.23
CA TRP A 104 4.44 6.25 1.67
C TRP A 104 3.53 7.49 1.78
N GLU A 105 2.54 7.61 0.89
CA GLU A 105 1.58 8.72 0.85
C GLU A 105 0.67 8.72 2.07
N THR A 106 0.21 7.54 2.49
CA THR A 106 -0.61 7.35 3.69
C THR A 106 0.16 7.72 4.95
N VAL A 107 1.45 7.35 5.02
CA VAL A 107 2.33 7.75 6.14
C VAL A 107 2.57 9.26 6.13
N LEU A 108 2.98 9.82 4.99
CA LEU A 108 3.44 11.20 4.90
C LEU A 108 2.29 12.22 4.98
N SER A 109 1.11 11.92 4.43
CA SER A 109 -0.05 12.83 4.45
C SER A 109 -0.62 13.09 5.84
N ARG A 110 -0.37 12.20 6.83
CA ARG A 110 -0.82 12.38 8.21
C ARG A 110 -0.22 13.62 8.88
N PHE A 111 1.01 13.99 8.55
CA PHE A 111 1.70 15.16 9.11
C PHE A 111 1.05 16.50 8.71
N PRO A 112 0.91 16.86 7.41
CA PRO A 112 0.24 18.10 7.02
C PRO A 112 -1.25 18.10 7.41
N ARG A 113 -1.92 16.93 7.49
CA ARG A 113 -3.29 16.81 8.02
C ARG A 113 -3.41 17.23 9.50
N GLY A 114 -2.36 17.06 10.30
CA GLY A 114 -2.33 17.44 11.72
C GLY A 114 -1.56 18.72 12.05
N GLY A 115 -0.87 19.32 11.07
CA GLY A 115 0.07 20.41 11.29
C GLY A 115 1.41 19.95 11.90
N GLY A 116 1.67 18.64 11.96
CA GLY A 116 2.92 18.07 12.45
C GLY A 116 4.08 18.22 11.46
N THR A 117 5.24 17.71 11.85
CA THR A 117 6.47 17.77 11.04
C THR A 117 7.29 16.50 11.24
N LEU A 118 7.82 15.93 10.17
CA LEU A 118 8.75 14.81 10.23
C LEU A 118 10.20 15.31 10.07
N LEU A 119 11.08 14.90 10.99
CA LEU A 119 12.53 15.08 10.93
C LEU A 119 13.16 13.69 10.79
N ASP A 120 13.18 13.16 9.57
CA ASP A 120 13.50 11.75 9.33
C ASP A 120 14.99 11.42 9.59
N LEU A 121 15.22 10.44 10.48
CA LEU A 121 16.53 9.96 10.92
C LEU A 121 17.40 9.38 9.79
N GLU A 122 16.80 8.92 8.69
CA GLU A 122 17.52 8.36 7.53
C GLU A 122 18.29 9.46 6.78
N PHE A 123 17.79 10.70 6.78
CA PHE A 123 18.27 11.79 5.93
C PHE A 123 19.05 12.89 6.69
N LEU A 124 19.23 12.75 8.01
CA LEU A 124 20.07 13.66 8.80
C LEU A 124 21.54 13.55 8.38
N THR A 125 22.09 14.64 7.82
CA THR A 125 23.44 14.69 7.24
C THR A 125 24.27 15.86 7.77
N ASP A 126 25.58 15.63 7.89
CA ASP A 126 26.56 16.68 8.16
C ASP A 126 26.74 17.63 6.95
N ASP A 127 27.55 18.68 7.10
CA ASP A 127 27.80 19.63 6.01
C ASP A 127 28.64 19.06 4.84
N LYS A 128 29.06 17.80 4.94
CA LYS A 128 29.70 17.03 3.85
C LYS A 128 28.74 15.98 3.24
N GLY A 129 27.45 16.02 3.60
CA GLY A 129 26.43 15.07 3.12
C GLY A 129 26.50 13.69 3.75
N ARG A 130 27.32 13.47 4.79
CA ARG A 130 27.45 12.16 5.45
C ARG A 130 26.38 12.01 6.53
N ARG A 131 25.69 10.87 6.55
CA ARG A 131 24.67 10.56 7.58
C ARG A 131 25.25 10.63 8.99
N VAL A 132 24.64 11.45 9.84
CA VAL A 132 25.12 11.72 11.21
C VAL A 132 25.07 10.47 12.09
N ALA A 133 23.99 9.68 12.00
CA ALA A 133 23.81 8.44 12.74
C ALA A 133 23.26 7.34 11.82
N ALA A 134 23.80 6.12 11.97
CA ALA A 134 23.35 4.94 11.25
C ALA A 134 23.83 3.65 11.95
N PHE A 135 23.03 2.58 11.87
CA PHE A 135 23.33 1.28 12.50
C PHE A 135 24.38 0.43 11.78
N GLY A 136 25.19 1.03 10.90
CA GLY A 136 26.04 0.29 9.96
C GLY A 136 26.96 -0.73 10.63
N TYR A 137 27.63 -0.34 11.72
CA TYR A 137 28.58 -1.22 12.44
C TYR A 137 27.91 -2.51 12.92
N HIS A 138 26.86 -2.38 13.73
CA HIS A 138 26.13 -3.54 14.26
C HIS A 138 25.36 -4.32 13.20
N ALA A 139 24.98 -3.71 12.06
CA ALA A 139 24.44 -4.46 10.93
C ALA A 139 25.47 -5.47 10.39
N GLY A 140 26.70 -5.00 10.12
CA GLY A 140 27.79 -5.86 9.64
C GLY A 140 28.26 -6.87 10.67
N PHE A 141 28.33 -6.46 11.94
CA PHE A 141 28.66 -7.33 13.08
C PHE A 141 27.66 -8.48 13.18
N SER A 142 26.36 -8.18 13.30
CA SER A 142 25.31 -9.20 13.37
C SER A 142 25.22 -10.07 12.12
N GLY A 143 25.39 -9.50 10.93
CA GLY A 143 25.39 -10.24 9.66
C GLY A 143 26.51 -11.28 9.59
N ALA A 144 27.74 -10.89 9.97
CA ALA A 144 28.86 -11.82 10.07
C ALA A 144 28.65 -12.92 11.14
N ALA A 145 27.93 -12.61 12.23
CA ALA A 145 27.61 -13.58 13.30
C ALA A 145 26.73 -14.70 12.76
N LEU A 146 25.58 -14.32 12.19
CA LEU A 146 24.67 -15.27 11.60
C LEU A 146 25.37 -16.05 10.48
N ALA A 147 26.15 -15.40 9.62
CA ALA A 147 26.87 -16.08 8.55
C ALA A 147 27.87 -17.15 9.06
N LEU A 148 28.61 -16.86 10.13
CA LEU A 148 29.53 -17.81 10.78
C LEU A 148 28.79 -18.95 11.48
N GLN A 149 27.66 -18.67 12.13
CA GLN A 149 26.81 -19.67 12.76
C GLN A 149 26.12 -20.57 11.73
N THR A 150 25.60 -20.01 10.63
CA THR A 150 25.01 -20.75 9.51
C THR A 150 26.04 -21.62 8.80
N TRP A 151 27.26 -21.14 8.56
CA TRP A 151 28.35 -21.95 7.99
C TRP A 151 28.65 -23.18 8.83
N ALA A 152 28.79 -22.99 10.15
CA ALA A 152 29.01 -24.09 11.08
C ALA A 152 27.81 -25.06 11.11
N TRP A 153 26.59 -24.52 11.17
CA TRP A 153 25.35 -25.31 11.17
C TRP A 153 25.25 -26.20 9.92
N GLN A 154 25.55 -25.65 8.74
CA GLN A 154 25.52 -26.38 7.48
C GLN A 154 26.52 -27.54 7.42
N LEU A 155 27.60 -27.51 8.23
CA LEU A 155 28.59 -28.57 8.36
C LEU A 155 28.24 -29.61 9.45
N THR A 156 27.44 -29.24 10.45
CA THR A 156 27.09 -30.11 11.58
C THR A 156 25.71 -30.76 11.48
N HIS A 157 24.81 -30.24 10.64
CA HIS A 157 23.42 -30.69 10.50
C HIS A 157 23.08 -31.08 9.05
N PRO A 158 22.15 -32.03 8.83
CA PRO A 158 21.76 -32.50 7.50
C PRO A 158 21.13 -31.40 6.65
N ALA A 159 21.13 -31.60 5.32
CA ALA A 159 20.61 -30.63 4.35
C ALA A 159 19.11 -30.29 4.56
N SER A 160 18.34 -31.23 5.13
CA SER A 160 16.92 -31.07 5.47
C SER A 160 16.66 -30.13 6.65
N GLU A 161 17.68 -29.80 7.45
CA GLU A 161 17.56 -28.90 8.59
C GLU A 161 18.09 -27.50 8.19
N PRO A 162 17.21 -26.49 8.05
CA PRO A 162 17.62 -25.10 7.84
C PRO A 162 18.27 -24.53 9.13
N PHE A 163 18.87 -23.36 9.04
CA PHE A 163 19.37 -22.66 10.22
C PHE A 163 18.17 -22.21 11.10
N PRO A 164 18.18 -22.48 12.42
CA PRO A 164 17.03 -22.23 13.28
C PRO A 164 16.76 -20.74 13.50
N SER A 165 15.58 -20.43 14.02
CA SER A 165 15.23 -19.08 14.48
C SER A 165 16.21 -18.56 15.54
N VAL A 166 16.45 -17.24 15.52
CA VAL A 166 17.40 -16.57 16.41
C VAL A 166 16.69 -15.43 17.15
N SER A 167 16.91 -15.33 18.46
CA SER A 167 16.47 -14.21 19.29
C SER A 167 17.57 -13.15 19.47
N SER A 168 17.19 -11.96 19.94
CA SER A 168 18.14 -10.91 20.29
C SER A 168 19.09 -11.36 21.42
N TYR A 169 20.35 -10.94 21.33
CA TYR A 169 21.37 -11.18 22.34
C TYR A 169 21.37 -10.02 23.37
N PRO A 170 21.61 -10.31 24.66
CA PRO A 170 21.62 -9.28 25.70
C PRO A 170 22.86 -8.37 25.64
N ASN A 171 23.95 -8.82 25.01
CA ASN A 171 25.19 -8.08 24.79
C ASN A 171 26.10 -8.76 23.75
N GLU A 172 27.12 -8.03 23.28
CA GLU A 172 28.13 -8.50 22.32
C GLU A 172 28.92 -9.73 22.79
N ASP A 173 29.28 -9.82 24.07
CA ASP A 173 30.12 -10.91 24.59
C ASP A 173 29.37 -12.26 24.55
N SER A 174 28.07 -12.27 24.88
CA SER A 174 27.21 -13.44 24.72
C SER A 174 27.15 -13.92 23.26
N LEU A 175 27.01 -13.00 22.30
CA LEU A 175 27.01 -13.36 20.87
C LEU A 175 28.38 -13.95 20.45
N ILE A 176 29.48 -13.33 20.86
CA ILE A 176 30.83 -13.81 20.53
C ILE A 176 31.10 -15.21 21.08
N VAL A 177 30.60 -15.53 22.28
CA VAL A 177 30.73 -16.88 22.87
C VAL A 177 30.02 -17.93 22.02
N ASP A 178 28.80 -17.66 21.56
CA ASP A 178 28.05 -18.60 20.71
C ASP A 178 28.66 -18.73 19.31
N VAL A 179 29.10 -17.62 18.70
CA VAL A 179 29.79 -17.66 17.39
C VAL A 179 31.11 -18.43 17.49
N LYS A 180 31.89 -18.27 18.58
CA LYS A 180 33.09 -19.09 18.85
C LYS A 180 32.79 -20.58 18.94
N LYS A 181 31.73 -20.93 19.67
CA LYS A 181 31.27 -22.32 19.83
C LYS A 181 30.86 -22.91 18.48
N ALA A 182 30.14 -22.14 17.65
CA ALA A 182 29.78 -22.54 16.29
C ALA A 182 31.02 -22.75 15.40
N ILE A 183 31.94 -21.79 15.34
CA ILE A 183 33.18 -21.91 14.55
C ILE A 183 33.98 -23.15 14.97
N ALA A 184 34.10 -23.43 16.28
CA ALA A 184 34.80 -24.61 16.77
C ALA A 184 34.17 -25.92 16.26
N ALA A 185 32.85 -26.05 16.30
CA ALA A 185 32.13 -27.22 15.78
C ALA A 185 32.24 -27.34 14.25
N GLY A 186 32.13 -26.24 13.51
CA GLY A 186 32.35 -26.21 12.05
C GLY A 186 33.78 -26.58 11.66
N LYS A 187 34.77 -26.15 12.44
CA LYS A 187 36.19 -26.51 12.27
C LYS A 187 36.46 -27.98 12.55
N GLU A 188 35.82 -28.57 13.57
CA GLU A 188 35.91 -30.01 13.86
C GLU A 188 35.40 -30.86 12.69
N LYS A 189 34.31 -30.43 12.02
CA LYS A 189 33.75 -31.12 10.86
C LYS A 189 34.51 -30.90 9.55
N SER A 190 34.94 -29.66 9.27
CA SER A 190 35.59 -29.29 8.00
C SER A 190 37.11 -29.43 7.98
N GLY A 191 37.75 -29.58 9.15
CA GLY A 191 39.20 -29.64 9.29
C GLY A 191 39.93 -28.31 9.08
N LYS A 192 39.21 -27.18 8.93
CA LYS A 192 39.77 -25.86 8.65
C LYS A 192 38.98 -24.73 9.32
N ASP A 193 39.63 -23.58 9.47
CA ASP A 193 38.95 -22.32 9.79
C ASP A 193 38.21 -21.78 8.55
N PRO A 194 37.06 -21.09 8.71
CA PRO A 194 36.32 -20.52 7.58
C PRO A 194 37.12 -19.41 6.88
N ARG A 195 37.02 -19.31 5.56
CA ARG A 195 37.47 -18.15 4.78
C ARG A 195 36.28 -17.20 4.53
N VAL A 196 36.40 -15.96 5.00
CA VAL A 196 35.33 -14.95 4.93
C VAL A 196 35.78 -13.81 4.02
N LEU A 197 35.02 -13.53 2.97
CA LEU A 197 35.19 -12.34 2.14
C LEU A 197 34.19 -11.26 2.57
N VAL A 198 34.67 -10.06 2.88
CA VAL A 198 33.85 -8.89 3.20
C VAL A 198 34.07 -7.83 2.11
N ILE A 199 33.03 -7.51 1.33
CA ILE A 199 33.06 -6.42 0.33
C ILE A 199 32.42 -5.17 0.94
N GLY A 200 33.10 -4.02 0.83
CA GLY A 200 32.79 -2.78 1.56
C GLY A 200 33.48 -2.71 2.92
N ALA A 201 34.63 -3.37 3.06
CA ALA A 201 35.35 -3.59 4.31
C ALA A 201 35.80 -2.31 5.04
N LEU A 202 35.99 -1.19 4.33
CA LEU A 202 36.39 0.10 4.91
C LEU A 202 35.19 0.93 5.42
N GLY A 203 33.96 0.54 5.04
CA GLY A 203 32.74 1.17 5.52
C GLY A 203 32.42 0.81 6.98
N ARG A 204 31.43 1.51 7.58
CA ARG A 204 30.93 1.20 8.93
C ARG A 204 30.49 -0.26 9.06
N CYS A 205 29.75 -0.77 8.08
CA CYS A 205 29.30 -2.16 8.00
C CYS A 205 30.47 -3.13 7.89
N GLY A 206 31.36 -2.95 6.90
CA GLY A 206 32.49 -3.84 6.70
C GLY A 206 33.42 -3.89 7.91
N SER A 207 33.62 -2.75 8.59
CA SER A 207 34.39 -2.68 9.83
C SER A 207 33.79 -3.54 10.95
N GLY A 208 32.46 -3.51 11.13
CA GLY A 208 31.77 -4.34 12.13
C GLY A 208 31.79 -5.84 11.79
N ALA A 209 31.60 -6.19 10.51
CA ALA A 209 31.73 -7.58 10.04
C ALA A 209 33.15 -8.13 10.27
N VAL A 210 34.16 -7.33 9.94
CA VAL A 210 35.58 -7.66 10.16
C VAL A 210 35.93 -7.76 11.66
N ASP A 211 35.44 -6.84 12.50
CA ASP A 211 35.67 -6.88 13.95
C ASP A 211 35.11 -8.16 14.55
N LEU A 212 33.87 -8.54 14.22
CA LEU A 212 33.32 -9.79 14.72
C LEU A 212 34.13 -10.99 14.26
N CYS A 213 34.45 -11.12 12.96
CA CYS A 213 35.23 -12.26 12.47
C CYS A 213 36.53 -12.44 13.29
N LEU A 214 37.24 -11.34 13.57
CA LEU A 214 38.45 -11.36 14.39
C LEU A 214 38.18 -11.67 15.87
N ARG A 215 37.17 -11.05 16.49
CA ARG A 215 36.78 -11.30 17.90
C ARG A 215 36.26 -12.71 18.13
N ALA A 216 35.61 -13.31 17.13
CA ALA A 216 35.14 -14.68 17.09
C ALA A 216 36.26 -15.71 16.83
N GLY A 217 37.48 -15.26 16.51
CA GLY A 217 38.66 -16.12 16.37
C GLY A 217 38.94 -16.62 14.95
N VAL A 218 38.28 -16.07 13.92
CA VAL A 218 38.66 -16.35 12.52
C VAL A 218 40.08 -15.79 12.29
N PRO A 219 41.03 -16.59 11.76
CA PRO A 219 42.38 -16.12 11.51
C PRO A 219 42.40 -14.89 10.59
N THR A 220 43.25 -13.90 10.90
CA THR A 220 43.28 -12.65 10.10
C THR A 220 43.60 -12.88 8.62
N ALA A 221 44.39 -13.91 8.30
CA ALA A 221 44.69 -14.32 6.92
C ALA A 221 43.47 -14.90 6.16
N ASN A 222 42.43 -15.34 6.88
CA ASN A 222 41.19 -15.87 6.32
C ASN A 222 40.11 -14.81 6.11
N VAL A 223 40.29 -13.59 6.65
CA VAL A 223 39.33 -12.48 6.51
C VAL A 223 39.80 -11.57 5.38
N LEU A 224 39.25 -11.79 4.18
CA LEU A 224 39.54 -10.97 3.01
C LEU A 224 38.73 -9.66 3.10
N LYS A 225 39.45 -8.54 3.13
CA LYS A 225 38.89 -7.19 3.27
C LYS A 225 38.94 -6.51 1.92
N TRP A 226 37.81 -6.41 1.24
CA TRP A 226 37.69 -5.83 -0.10
C TRP A 226 36.87 -4.56 -0.07
N ASP A 227 37.20 -3.62 -0.93
CA ASP A 227 36.50 -2.35 -1.08
C ASP A 227 36.53 -1.88 -2.55
N MET A 228 36.47 -0.57 -2.81
CA MET A 228 36.52 0.00 -4.16
C MET A 228 37.75 -0.40 -4.97
N ALA A 229 38.91 -0.62 -4.33
CA ALA A 229 40.15 -0.95 -5.02
C ALA A 229 40.10 -2.32 -5.71
N GLU A 230 39.49 -3.32 -5.07
CA GLU A 230 39.35 -4.67 -5.59
C GLU A 230 38.10 -4.81 -6.47
N THR A 231 37.01 -4.11 -6.13
CA THR A 231 35.73 -4.21 -6.89
C THR A 231 35.73 -3.42 -8.20
N ALA A 232 36.60 -2.41 -8.37
CA ALA A 232 36.72 -1.61 -9.59
C ALA A 232 37.04 -2.41 -10.86
N LYS A 233 37.53 -3.66 -10.74
CA LYS A 233 37.77 -4.56 -11.88
C LYS A 233 36.48 -5.06 -12.56
N GLY A 234 35.33 -4.94 -11.89
CA GLY A 234 34.04 -5.49 -12.33
C GLY A 234 33.92 -6.99 -12.03
N GLY A 235 32.74 -7.42 -11.61
CA GLY A 235 32.44 -8.84 -11.35
C GLY A 235 31.94 -9.59 -12.60
N PRO A 236 31.62 -10.89 -12.47
CA PRO A 236 31.60 -11.67 -11.23
C PRO A 236 33.00 -11.97 -10.67
N PHE A 237 33.11 -12.09 -9.34
CA PHE A 237 34.38 -12.27 -8.65
C PHE A 237 34.61 -13.75 -8.25
N PRO A 238 35.62 -14.45 -8.82
CA PRO A 238 35.96 -15.81 -8.40
C PRO A 238 36.25 -15.92 -6.89
N GLU A 239 36.80 -14.86 -6.29
CA GLU A 239 37.14 -14.83 -4.86
C GLU A 239 35.93 -15.00 -3.93
N ILE A 240 34.71 -14.69 -4.39
CA ILE A 240 33.45 -15.00 -3.69
C ILE A 240 33.23 -16.52 -3.67
N VAL A 241 33.27 -17.17 -4.84
CA VAL A 241 33.03 -18.62 -5.02
C VAL A 241 34.08 -19.49 -4.31
N GLU A 242 35.31 -18.98 -4.20
CA GLU A 242 36.43 -19.60 -3.47
C GLU A 242 36.39 -19.41 -1.95
N SER A 243 35.60 -18.46 -1.43
CA SER A 243 35.46 -18.24 0.01
C SER A 243 34.40 -19.17 0.59
N ASP A 244 34.43 -19.45 1.89
CA ASP A 244 33.39 -20.25 2.54
C ASP A 244 32.12 -19.42 2.81
N ILE A 245 32.35 -18.14 3.14
CA ILE A 245 31.35 -17.14 3.49
C ILE A 245 31.64 -15.85 2.70
N PHE A 246 30.59 -15.23 2.15
CA PHE A 246 30.63 -13.90 1.58
C PHE A 246 29.70 -12.96 2.35
N VAL A 247 30.21 -11.80 2.80
CA VAL A 247 29.43 -10.74 3.45
C VAL A 247 29.47 -9.48 2.57
N ASN A 248 28.32 -9.02 2.10
CA ASN A 248 28.19 -7.76 1.36
C ASN A 248 27.79 -6.60 2.29
N CYS A 249 28.57 -5.53 2.27
CA CYS A 249 28.34 -4.28 2.99
C CYS A 249 28.24 -3.06 2.05
N ILE A 250 28.01 -3.27 0.74
CA ILE A 250 27.81 -2.21 -0.25
C ILE A 250 26.35 -2.21 -0.74
N TYR A 251 25.65 -1.10 -0.47
CA TYR A 251 24.37 -0.76 -1.09
C TYR A 251 24.59 0.07 -2.35
N LEU A 252 23.90 -0.24 -3.44
CA LEU A 252 24.10 0.37 -4.76
C LEU A 252 22.84 1.05 -5.28
N MET A 253 23.00 2.29 -5.73
CA MET A 253 21.93 3.10 -6.35
C MET A 253 21.90 2.99 -7.89
N SER A 254 22.90 2.34 -8.48
CA SER A 254 23.10 2.27 -9.93
C SER A 254 23.59 0.87 -10.33
N LYS A 255 23.15 0.36 -11.49
CA LYS A 255 23.57 -0.96 -11.96
C LYS A 255 25.08 -1.00 -12.21
N ILE A 256 25.71 -2.06 -11.72
CA ILE A 256 27.09 -2.45 -12.02
C ILE A 256 27.10 -3.94 -12.44
N PRO A 257 28.22 -4.48 -12.96
CA PRO A 257 28.38 -5.92 -13.14
C PRO A 257 28.16 -6.67 -11.82
N ASN A 258 27.39 -7.75 -11.85
CA ASN A 258 27.07 -8.54 -10.66
C ASN A 258 28.36 -8.99 -9.94
N PHE A 259 28.36 -8.96 -8.61
CA PHE A 259 29.45 -9.52 -7.80
C PHE A 259 29.48 -11.05 -7.93
N VAL A 260 28.30 -11.68 -7.92
CA VAL A 260 28.08 -13.11 -8.09
C VAL A 260 26.72 -13.32 -8.76
N ASP A 261 26.61 -14.34 -9.60
CA ASP A 261 25.38 -14.75 -10.28
C ASP A 261 25.29 -16.28 -10.41
N MET A 262 24.14 -16.79 -10.85
CA MET A 262 23.90 -18.24 -10.99
C MET A 262 24.90 -18.95 -11.91
N GLN A 263 25.47 -18.28 -12.91
CA GLN A 263 26.47 -18.87 -13.80
C GLN A 263 27.82 -19.02 -13.09
N SER A 264 28.24 -18.01 -12.33
CA SER A 264 29.47 -18.08 -11.51
C SER A 264 29.37 -19.12 -10.38
N LEU A 265 28.16 -19.37 -9.85
CA LEU A 265 27.90 -20.39 -8.83
C LEU A 265 27.94 -21.83 -9.37
N ASP A 266 27.69 -22.04 -10.67
CA ASP A 266 27.72 -23.36 -11.35
C ASP A 266 29.16 -23.81 -11.67
N THR A 267 30.03 -23.76 -10.65
CA THR A 267 31.44 -24.14 -10.71
C THR A 267 31.69 -25.39 -9.85
N PRO A 268 32.29 -26.48 -10.37
CA PRO A 268 32.40 -27.76 -9.66
C PRO A 268 33.30 -27.75 -8.40
N ASN A 269 34.07 -26.69 -8.19
CA ASN A 269 34.96 -26.51 -7.04
C ASN A 269 34.52 -25.36 -6.10
N ARG A 270 33.23 -24.97 -6.14
CA ARG A 270 32.67 -23.94 -5.25
C ARG A 270 32.87 -24.31 -3.78
N LYS A 271 33.34 -23.34 -2.99
CA LYS A 271 33.44 -23.45 -1.52
C LYS A 271 32.37 -22.63 -0.80
N LEU A 272 31.86 -21.61 -1.49
CA LEU A 272 30.84 -20.71 -0.96
C LEU A 272 29.58 -21.47 -0.55
N SER A 273 29.26 -21.38 0.74
CA SER A 273 28.12 -22.04 1.36
C SER A 273 27.15 -21.07 2.04
N VAL A 274 27.60 -19.85 2.36
CA VAL A 274 26.77 -18.79 2.94
C VAL A 274 27.08 -17.44 2.29
N ILE A 275 26.02 -16.73 1.88
CA ILE A 275 26.06 -15.31 1.54
C ILE A 275 25.27 -14.56 2.62
N CYS A 276 25.82 -13.50 3.19
CA CYS A 276 25.07 -12.54 3.98
C CYS A 276 25.10 -11.18 3.28
N ASP A 277 23.97 -10.79 2.69
CA ASP A 277 23.82 -9.45 2.15
C ASP A 277 23.26 -8.51 3.22
N VAL A 278 24.16 -7.79 3.90
CA VAL A 278 23.79 -6.77 4.90
C VAL A 278 23.17 -5.54 4.24
N SER A 279 23.33 -5.43 2.91
CA SER A 279 22.73 -4.38 2.09
C SER A 279 21.48 -4.87 1.37
N ALA A 280 20.90 -6.00 1.79
CA ALA A 280 19.76 -6.62 1.16
C ALA A 280 18.56 -5.67 1.06
N ASP A 281 18.09 -5.51 -0.17
CA ASP A 281 16.89 -4.75 -0.52
C ASP A 281 16.27 -5.47 -1.72
N THR A 282 15.22 -6.25 -1.47
CA THR A 282 14.53 -7.03 -2.51
C THR A 282 13.74 -6.15 -3.49
N THR A 283 13.61 -4.85 -3.20
CA THR A 283 12.99 -3.87 -4.10
C THR A 283 14.01 -3.18 -5.01
N ASN A 284 15.32 -3.36 -4.77
CA ASN A 284 16.37 -2.71 -5.54
C ASN A 284 16.70 -3.47 -6.85
N PRO A 285 16.37 -2.94 -8.04
CA PRO A 285 16.68 -3.59 -9.32
C PRO A 285 18.19 -3.65 -9.61
N ASN A 286 19.00 -2.88 -8.89
CA ASN A 286 20.44 -2.80 -9.03
C ASN A 286 21.21 -3.74 -8.08
N ASN A 287 20.53 -4.68 -7.41
CA ASN A 287 21.19 -5.65 -6.53
C ASN A 287 22.35 -6.35 -7.28
N PRO A 288 23.60 -6.30 -6.74
CA PRO A 288 24.76 -6.93 -7.36
C PRO A 288 24.85 -8.45 -7.12
N ILE A 289 23.91 -9.03 -6.36
CA ILE A 289 23.87 -10.45 -5.97
C ILE A 289 22.51 -11.06 -6.38
N PRO A 290 22.17 -11.13 -7.69
CA PRO A 290 20.88 -11.66 -8.17
C PRO A 290 20.81 -13.19 -8.09
N VAL A 291 20.79 -13.72 -6.87
CA VAL A 291 20.71 -15.16 -6.55
C VAL A 291 19.63 -15.47 -5.50
N TYR A 292 18.87 -14.46 -5.07
CA TYR A 292 17.77 -14.58 -4.11
C TYR A 292 16.70 -13.50 -4.36
N THR A 293 15.48 -13.74 -3.90
CA THR A 293 14.34 -12.81 -4.01
C THR A 293 13.62 -12.57 -2.68
N VAL A 294 13.98 -13.30 -1.62
CA VAL A 294 13.33 -13.28 -0.30
C VAL A 294 14.12 -12.40 0.68
N ALA A 295 13.43 -11.53 1.41
CA ALA A 295 13.95 -10.89 2.60
C ALA A 295 13.71 -11.82 3.79
N THR A 296 14.77 -12.38 4.35
CA THR A 296 14.73 -13.33 5.48
C THR A 296 14.46 -12.60 6.80
N THR A 297 14.11 -13.36 7.84
CA THR A 297 13.67 -12.81 9.13
C THR A 297 14.41 -13.48 10.29
N PHE A 298 14.34 -12.94 11.50
CA PHE A 298 14.93 -13.62 12.67
C PHE A 298 14.25 -14.97 13.00
N THR A 299 12.99 -15.18 12.57
CA THR A 299 12.32 -16.49 12.67
C THR A 299 12.77 -17.47 11.59
N GLU A 300 13.11 -16.99 10.40
CA GLU A 300 13.61 -17.78 9.27
C GLU A 300 14.85 -17.09 8.66
N PRO A 301 16.06 -17.27 9.24
CA PRO A 301 17.21 -16.40 8.95
C PRO A 301 17.91 -16.67 7.62
N THR A 302 17.57 -17.78 6.95
CA THR A 302 18.26 -18.27 5.75
C THR A 302 17.28 -18.74 4.70
N VAL A 303 17.47 -18.31 3.46
CA VAL A 303 16.79 -18.87 2.27
C VAL A 303 17.79 -19.71 1.45
N PRO A 304 17.44 -20.93 0.99
CA PRO A 304 18.34 -21.71 0.14
C PRO A 304 18.45 -21.11 -1.26
N VAL A 305 19.61 -21.33 -1.92
CA VAL A 305 19.81 -21.01 -3.33
C VAL A 305 19.93 -22.30 -4.12
N GLU A 306 19.17 -22.44 -5.21
CA GLU A 306 19.17 -23.63 -6.06
C GLU A 306 20.46 -23.72 -6.89
N VAL A 307 21.48 -24.35 -6.32
CA VAL A 307 22.79 -24.57 -6.95
C VAL A 307 23.03 -26.05 -7.26
N LYS A 308 23.80 -26.34 -8.30
CA LYS A 308 24.28 -27.70 -8.57
C LYS A 308 25.48 -28.02 -7.68
N GLY A 309 25.48 -29.23 -7.13
CA GLY A 309 26.59 -29.78 -6.34
C GLY A 309 26.75 -29.18 -4.93
N GLU A 310 27.62 -29.82 -4.16
CA GLU A 310 27.97 -29.42 -2.79
C GLU A 310 29.03 -28.30 -2.77
N PRO A 311 29.11 -27.48 -1.70
CA PRO A 311 28.23 -27.48 -0.53
C PRO A 311 26.84 -26.88 -0.86
N ARG A 312 25.80 -27.16 -0.07
CA ARG A 312 24.57 -26.34 -0.10
C ARG A 312 24.88 -24.85 0.09
N LEU A 313 24.13 -23.98 -0.58
CA LEU A 313 24.25 -22.52 -0.49
C LEU A 313 22.99 -21.92 0.15
N SER A 314 23.17 -20.99 1.07
CA SER A 314 22.07 -20.21 1.66
C SER A 314 22.41 -18.72 1.75
N VAL A 315 21.38 -17.88 1.67
CA VAL A 315 21.46 -16.43 1.75
C VAL A 315 20.80 -15.95 3.04
N ILE A 316 21.48 -15.07 3.76
CA ILE A 316 20.95 -14.23 4.83
C ILE A 316 20.74 -12.83 4.24
N SER A 317 19.53 -12.30 4.40
CA SER A 317 18.99 -11.10 3.75
C SER A 317 18.07 -10.28 4.68
N ILE A 318 18.32 -10.36 5.99
CA ILE A 318 17.57 -9.68 7.04
C ILE A 318 17.84 -8.16 6.97
N ASP A 319 16.80 -7.35 6.75
CA ASP A 319 16.90 -5.87 6.62
C ASP A 319 17.14 -5.13 7.96
N HIS A 320 17.01 -5.83 9.09
CA HIS A 320 17.10 -5.26 10.44
C HIS A 320 18.11 -5.98 11.36
N LEU A 321 19.20 -6.50 10.79
CA LEU A 321 20.33 -7.15 11.49
C LEU A 321 20.82 -6.51 12.81
N PRO A 322 20.87 -5.17 12.99
CA PRO A 322 21.27 -4.57 14.27
C PRO A 322 20.34 -4.91 15.45
N SER A 323 19.11 -5.36 15.21
CA SER A 323 18.19 -5.83 16.27
C SER A 323 18.65 -7.13 16.95
N LEU A 324 19.66 -7.83 16.40
CA LEU A 324 20.32 -8.95 17.08
C LEU A 324 21.16 -8.50 18.30
N LEU A 325 21.66 -7.25 18.30
CA LEU A 325 22.39 -6.64 19.42
C LEU A 325 21.77 -5.29 19.79
N PRO A 326 20.54 -5.29 20.32
CA PRO A 326 19.74 -4.08 20.39
C PRO A 326 20.30 -3.05 21.38
N ARG A 327 21.02 -3.46 22.44
CA ARG A 327 21.61 -2.55 23.43
C ARG A 327 22.78 -1.76 22.85
N GLU A 328 23.80 -2.45 22.34
CA GLU A 328 24.99 -1.81 21.75
C GLU A 328 24.67 -1.06 20.46
N ALA A 329 23.77 -1.59 19.62
CA ALA A 329 23.31 -0.88 18.43
C ALA A 329 22.60 0.44 18.78
N SER A 330 21.83 0.47 19.88
CA SER A 330 21.17 1.69 20.37
C SER A 330 22.17 2.67 20.98
N GLU A 331 23.11 2.21 21.81
CA GLU A 331 24.14 3.09 22.39
C GLU A 331 25.02 3.72 21.31
N ALA A 332 25.47 2.93 20.32
CA ALA A 332 26.24 3.45 19.19
C ALA A 332 25.44 4.47 18.37
N PHE A 333 24.21 4.14 17.98
CA PHE A 333 23.36 5.03 17.19
C PHE A 333 23.01 6.32 17.94
N SER A 334 22.60 6.21 19.20
CA SER A 334 22.18 7.37 20.00
C SER A 334 23.37 8.28 20.30
N LYS A 335 24.57 7.72 20.53
CA LYS A 335 25.81 8.49 20.71
C LYS A 335 26.22 9.24 19.44
N ASP A 336 26.11 8.63 18.27
CA ASP A 336 26.33 9.30 16.97
C ASP A 336 25.29 10.40 16.71
N LEU A 337 24.05 10.21 17.19
CA LEU A 337 22.95 11.16 17.04
C LEU A 337 22.99 12.31 18.07
N LEU A 338 23.60 12.11 19.23
CA LEU A 338 23.62 13.04 20.37
C LEU A 338 24.10 14.46 20.02
N PRO A 339 25.17 14.68 19.21
CA PRO A 339 25.57 16.03 18.80
C PRO A 339 24.44 16.80 18.11
N SER A 340 23.65 16.14 17.26
CA SER A 340 22.48 16.74 16.63
C SER A 340 21.36 16.99 17.66
N LEU A 341 21.09 16.04 18.56
CA LEU A 341 20.03 16.15 19.57
C LEU A 341 20.27 17.31 20.55
N LEU A 342 21.53 17.60 20.92
CA LEU A 342 21.86 18.74 21.77
C LEU A 342 21.38 20.08 21.18
N HIS A 343 21.31 20.19 19.85
CA HIS A 343 20.82 21.38 19.13
C HIS A 343 19.35 21.29 18.68
N LEU A 344 18.61 20.23 19.03
CA LEU A 344 17.21 20.02 18.62
C LEU A 344 16.24 21.08 19.17
N LYS A 345 16.55 21.74 20.29
CA LYS A 345 15.84 22.94 20.79
C LYS A 345 15.75 24.09 19.78
N GLU A 346 16.70 24.15 18.84
CA GLU A 346 16.86 25.17 17.81
C GLU A 346 16.73 24.54 16.41
N TRP A 347 15.90 23.50 16.27
CA TRP A 347 15.81 22.68 15.05
C TRP A 347 15.47 23.45 13.76
N ARG A 348 14.70 24.55 13.87
CA ARG A 348 14.34 25.40 12.72
C ARG A 348 15.52 26.22 12.17
N THR A 349 16.57 26.44 12.96
CA THR A 349 17.75 27.24 12.59
C THR A 349 19.03 26.40 12.49
N THR A 350 19.12 25.29 13.21
CA THR A 350 20.28 24.39 13.19
C THR A 350 20.34 23.63 11.86
N PRO A 351 21.44 23.72 11.08
CA PRO A 351 21.50 23.20 9.70
C PRO A 351 21.12 21.73 9.52
N VAL A 352 21.49 20.82 10.44
CA VAL A 352 21.15 19.38 10.32
C VAL A 352 19.63 19.14 10.36
N TRP A 353 18.91 19.93 11.16
CA TRP A 353 17.47 19.79 11.37
C TRP A 353 16.65 20.63 10.39
N SER A 354 17.10 21.84 10.04
CA SER A 354 16.40 22.69 9.07
C SER A 354 16.51 22.16 7.64
N LYS A 355 17.60 21.46 7.29
CA LYS A 355 17.69 20.64 6.06
C LYS A 355 16.66 19.51 6.07
N ALA A 356 16.45 18.85 7.20
CA ALA A 356 15.47 17.77 7.33
C ALA A 356 14.01 18.28 7.23
N GLU A 357 13.69 19.42 7.87
CA GLU A 357 12.41 20.10 7.67
C GLU A 357 12.19 20.48 6.20
N LYS A 358 13.22 21.04 5.54
CA LYS A 358 13.12 21.39 4.11
C LYS A 358 12.83 20.16 3.24
N LEU A 359 13.53 19.05 3.46
CA LEU A 359 13.29 17.79 2.75
C LEU A 359 11.87 17.24 3.03
N PHE A 360 11.38 17.34 4.27
CA PHE A 360 10.00 17.00 4.60
C PHE A 360 8.99 17.82 3.78
N GLN A 361 9.17 19.15 3.70
CA GLN A 361 8.29 20.01 2.91
C GLN A 361 8.37 19.71 1.41
N GLU A 362 9.57 19.43 0.89
CA GLU A 362 9.77 18.99 -0.50
C GLU A 362 9.04 17.67 -0.80
N LYS A 363 9.04 16.73 0.14
CA LYS A 363 8.33 15.44 0.00
C LYS A 363 6.83 15.57 0.20
N VAL A 364 6.37 16.44 1.10
CA VAL A 364 4.93 16.79 1.22
C VAL A 364 4.42 17.43 -0.07
N ALA A 365 5.23 18.25 -0.75
CA ALA A 365 4.87 18.82 -2.05
C ALA A 365 4.77 17.79 -3.19
N THR A 366 5.33 16.58 -3.03
CA THR A 366 5.14 15.46 -3.96
C THR A 366 3.91 14.61 -3.69
N LEU A 367 3.16 14.85 -2.60
CA LEU A 367 1.89 14.16 -2.37
C LEU A 367 0.87 14.50 -3.48
N PRO A 368 0.01 13.54 -3.88
CA PRO A 368 -1.11 13.81 -4.78
C PRO A 368 -1.95 14.99 -4.28
N LYS A 369 -2.25 15.94 -5.17
CA LYS A 369 -2.99 17.15 -4.82
C LYS A 369 -4.43 16.80 -4.41
N SER A 370 -4.73 16.86 -3.12
CA SER A 370 -6.10 16.83 -2.62
C SER A 370 -6.91 18.00 -3.19
N GLU A 371 -8.13 17.76 -3.67
CA GLU A 371 -9.05 18.85 -4.01
C GLU A 371 -9.26 19.79 -2.81
N PRO A 372 -9.29 21.12 -3.01
CA PRO A 372 -9.44 22.07 -1.92
C PRO A 372 -10.85 22.00 -1.32
N ALA A 373 -10.93 21.82 0.01
CA ALA A 373 -12.18 21.80 0.75
C ALA A 373 -13.00 23.09 0.50
N ARG A 374 -14.28 22.92 0.13
CA ARG A 374 -15.18 24.07 -0.11
C ARG A 374 -15.41 24.87 1.18
N PRO A 375 -15.37 26.21 1.14
CA PRO A 375 -15.60 27.03 2.32
C PRO A 375 -17.06 26.95 2.80
N ALA A 376 -17.25 26.93 4.12
CA ALA A 376 -18.57 26.88 4.73
C ALA A 376 -19.39 28.15 4.46
N LEU A 377 -20.63 28.00 3.99
CA LEU A 377 -21.57 29.10 3.80
C LEU A 377 -22.24 29.49 5.13
N PRO A 378 -22.51 30.80 5.36
CA PRO A 378 -23.17 31.26 6.57
C PRO A 378 -24.68 30.94 6.55
N PRO A 379 -25.31 30.74 7.73
CA PRO A 379 -26.72 30.40 7.80
C PRO A 379 -27.61 31.58 7.38
N ARG A 380 -28.69 31.30 6.63
CA ARG A 380 -29.78 32.25 6.36
C ARG A 380 -31.13 31.63 6.74
N PRO A 381 -32.11 32.46 7.12
CA PRO A 381 -33.26 32.01 7.90
C PRO A 381 -34.35 31.35 7.06
N HIS A 382 -35.20 30.57 7.74
CA HIS A 382 -36.41 29.97 7.18
C HIS A 382 -37.35 31.02 6.56
N HIS A 383 -37.81 30.81 5.31
CA HIS A 383 -39.22 30.55 5.01
C HIS A 383 -39.48 30.27 3.52
N SER A 384 -40.47 29.39 3.27
CA SER A 384 -41.23 29.16 2.03
C SER A 384 -40.48 28.82 0.73
N GLU A 385 -40.58 27.55 0.31
CA GLU A 385 -40.42 27.11 -1.08
C GLU A 385 -41.52 27.68 -2.00
N PRO A 386 -41.24 27.78 -3.30
CA PRO A 386 -42.09 27.07 -4.26
C PRO A 386 -41.31 26.20 -5.27
N THR A 387 -41.94 25.11 -5.71
CA THR A 387 -41.32 23.97 -6.41
C THR A 387 -41.35 24.02 -7.94
N VAL A 388 -40.21 23.74 -8.59
CA VAL A 388 -40.06 22.95 -9.85
C VAL A 388 -38.64 22.34 -9.82
N GLY A 389 -38.36 21.05 -10.04
CA GLY A 389 -39.26 19.91 -10.26
C GLY A 389 -38.50 18.65 -10.70
N ALA A 390 -37.96 17.87 -9.75
CA ALA A 390 -37.53 16.48 -9.96
C ALA A 390 -38.10 15.65 -8.80
N ARG A 391 -39.00 14.70 -9.10
CA ARG A 391 -39.76 13.97 -8.07
C ARG A 391 -39.06 12.67 -7.69
N CYS A 392 -38.46 12.64 -6.51
CA CYS A 392 -38.44 11.41 -5.70
C CYS A 392 -39.72 11.38 -4.85
N ARG A 393 -40.44 10.26 -4.89
CA ARG A 393 -41.56 9.96 -3.98
C ARG A 393 -41.49 8.51 -3.53
N SER A 394 -40.95 8.30 -2.34
CA SER A 394 -41.48 7.32 -1.40
C SER A 394 -41.13 7.82 0.00
N SER A 395 -42.05 7.59 0.95
CA SER A 395 -42.00 8.16 2.29
C SER A 395 -42.20 7.05 3.31
N ALA A 396 -41.22 6.83 4.16
CA ALA A 396 -41.39 6.23 5.48
C ALA A 396 -40.21 6.66 6.36
N ASP A 397 -40.48 7.44 7.40
CA ASP A 397 -39.47 7.99 8.29
C ASP A 397 -39.18 6.99 9.41
N THR A 398 -38.00 6.36 9.39
CA THR A 398 -37.45 5.64 10.54
C THR A 398 -35.93 5.71 10.49
N ARG A 399 -35.32 6.28 11.52
CA ARG A 399 -33.86 6.53 11.58
C ARG A 399 -33.10 5.22 11.81
N CYS A 400 -32.63 4.59 10.73
CA CYS A 400 -31.68 3.47 10.75
C CYS A 400 -30.26 3.93 10.36
N SER A 401 -29.26 3.31 10.95
CA SER A 401 -27.84 3.56 10.66
C SER A 401 -27.36 2.69 9.49
N GLU A 402 -27.46 3.22 8.27
CA GLU A 402 -27.03 2.53 7.04
C GLU A 402 -25.50 2.37 6.96
N LEU A 403 -25.02 1.15 6.68
CA LEU A 403 -23.67 0.93 6.14
C LEU A 403 -23.74 0.94 4.61
N ARG A 404 -22.77 1.56 3.95
CA ARG A 404 -22.65 1.56 2.48
C ARG A 404 -21.31 0.99 2.03
N PHE A 405 -21.33 0.39 0.85
CA PHE A 405 -20.24 -0.33 0.20
C PHE A 405 -20.25 0.03 -1.29
N CYS A 406 -19.12 -0.06 -1.96
CA CYS A 406 -19.02 0.00 -3.41
C CYS A 406 -18.39 -1.30 -3.91
N VAL A 407 -18.94 -1.91 -4.95
CA VAL A 407 -18.42 -3.08 -5.65
C VAL A 407 -18.19 -2.69 -7.11
N TYR A 408 -17.01 -2.96 -7.66
CA TYR A 408 -16.67 -2.62 -9.04
C TYR A 408 -15.67 -3.58 -9.66
N ALA A 409 -15.62 -3.65 -10.98
CA ALA A 409 -14.53 -4.26 -11.74
C ALA A 409 -13.62 -3.16 -12.33
N CYS A 410 -12.30 -3.31 -12.25
CA CYS A 410 -11.33 -2.49 -12.99
C CYS A 410 -10.79 -3.29 -14.19
N ILE A 411 -10.57 -2.65 -15.35
CA ILE A 411 -9.99 -3.27 -16.56
C ILE A 411 -9.23 -2.20 -17.36
N GLU A 412 -7.99 -2.49 -17.79
CA GLU A 412 -7.17 -1.60 -18.62
C GLU A 412 -6.70 -2.34 -19.90
N ASP A 413 -7.21 -1.96 -21.08
CA ASP A 413 -6.92 -2.67 -22.33
C ASP A 413 -5.44 -2.53 -22.77
N THR A 414 -4.73 -3.66 -22.90
CA THR A 414 -3.36 -3.71 -23.43
C THR A 414 -3.28 -4.15 -24.91
N GLU A 415 -3.71 -3.28 -25.84
CA GLU A 415 -3.35 -3.41 -27.27
C GLU A 415 -2.28 -2.37 -27.68
N VAL A 416 -1.25 -2.86 -28.38
CA VAL A 416 -0.04 -2.12 -28.82
C VAL A 416 0.95 -1.76 -27.70
N VAL A 417 1.86 -2.69 -27.36
CA VAL A 417 3.33 -2.53 -27.55
C VAL A 417 4.01 -3.92 -27.52
N GLU A 418 4.30 -4.50 -28.69
CA GLU A 418 5.60 -5.19 -28.83
C GLU A 418 6.65 -4.09 -29.07
N GLU A 419 7.85 -4.24 -28.47
CA GLU A 419 9.02 -3.36 -28.69
C GLU A 419 9.01 -1.96 -28.01
N ARG A 420 8.63 -1.87 -26.72
CA ARG A 420 9.05 -0.83 -25.73
C ARG A 420 8.43 -1.08 -24.34
N ALA A 421 9.15 -1.78 -23.46
CA ALA A 421 8.74 -2.01 -22.07
C ALA A 421 9.80 -1.46 -21.10
N GLU A 422 10.02 -0.15 -21.11
CA GLU A 422 10.86 0.57 -20.14
C GLU A 422 10.21 1.91 -19.76
N VAL A 423 10.15 2.19 -18.45
CA VAL A 423 9.72 3.46 -17.82
C VAL A 423 8.22 3.79 -17.93
N GLU A 424 7.41 3.16 -17.09
CA GLU A 424 6.37 3.80 -16.25
C GLU A 424 5.77 2.74 -15.31
N SER A 425 5.60 3.07 -14.02
CA SER A 425 5.02 2.16 -13.01
C SER A 425 3.75 2.75 -12.40
N GLU A 426 2.79 3.07 -13.27
CA GLU A 426 1.38 3.07 -12.88
C GLU A 426 0.87 1.61 -12.89
N ALA A 427 -0.22 1.34 -12.16
CA ALA A 427 -0.57 -0.02 -11.76
C ALA A 427 -1.32 -0.81 -12.85
N PHE A 428 -0.58 -1.56 -13.66
CA PHE A 428 -1.17 -2.55 -14.59
C PHE A 428 -2.00 -3.60 -13.84
N VAL A 429 -3.32 -3.48 -13.91
CA VAL A 429 -4.31 -4.46 -13.42
C VAL A 429 -5.47 -4.52 -14.41
N GLU A 430 -5.53 -5.59 -15.20
CA GLU A 430 -6.79 -6.01 -15.81
C GLU A 430 -7.67 -6.63 -14.69
N SER A 431 -8.98 -6.69 -14.94
CA SER A 431 -10.00 -7.43 -14.16
C SER A 431 -9.78 -7.72 -12.66
N ALA A 432 -9.96 -6.72 -11.78
CA ALA A 432 -10.10 -6.94 -10.33
C ALA A 432 -11.49 -6.53 -9.80
N ALA A 433 -12.20 -7.49 -9.17
CA ALA A 433 -13.46 -7.21 -8.46
C ALA A 433 -13.18 -6.64 -7.06
N CYS A 434 -13.33 -5.32 -6.92
CA CYS A 434 -12.95 -4.58 -5.72
C CYS A 434 -14.16 -4.16 -4.86
N VAL A 435 -14.10 -4.44 -3.56
CA VAL A 435 -15.11 -4.02 -2.57
C VAL A 435 -14.54 -2.93 -1.66
N CYS A 436 -15.10 -1.73 -1.75
CA CYS A 436 -14.77 -0.54 -0.96
C CYS A 436 -15.87 -0.24 0.07
N ALA A 437 -15.65 -0.54 1.35
CA ALA A 437 -16.58 -0.20 2.43
C ALA A 437 -16.53 1.30 2.78
N GLY A 438 -17.66 2.00 2.74
CA GLY A 438 -17.75 3.44 2.98
C GLY A 438 -18.96 3.85 3.82
N LEU A 439 -18.80 3.95 5.14
CA LEU A 439 -19.81 4.52 6.03
C LEU A 439 -20.08 6.00 5.70
N ALA A 440 -21.36 6.35 5.55
CA ALA A 440 -21.81 7.71 5.39
C ALA A 440 -23.13 7.93 6.15
N ALA A 441 -23.04 8.31 7.43
CA ALA A 441 -24.17 8.80 8.20
C ALA A 441 -23.74 9.81 9.28
N ALA A 442 -24.53 10.87 9.38
CA ALA A 442 -24.59 11.83 10.49
C ALA A 442 -26.05 12.36 10.54
N PRO A 443 -26.55 12.97 11.64
CA PRO A 443 -25.81 13.38 12.84
C PRO A 443 -26.50 13.07 14.20
N ALA A 444 -25.70 12.73 15.22
CA ALA A 444 -25.75 13.29 16.59
C ALA A 444 -24.71 12.56 17.46
N LEU A 445 -23.77 13.30 18.05
CA LEU A 445 -22.55 12.80 18.73
C LEU A 445 -21.56 12.14 17.74
N GLY A 446 -20.44 12.81 17.50
CA GLY A 446 -19.54 12.54 16.38
C GLY A 446 -18.34 11.67 16.72
N GLU A 447 -18.55 10.48 17.28
CA GLU A 447 -17.53 9.42 17.29
C GLU A 447 -18.14 8.10 16.78
N PRO A 448 -17.43 7.35 15.92
CA PRO A 448 -17.84 6.01 15.55
C PRO A 448 -17.80 5.10 16.79
N GLY A 449 -18.81 4.24 16.96
CA GLY A 449 -18.86 3.32 18.08
C GLY A 449 -17.72 2.30 18.03
N ALA A 450 -17.32 1.73 19.19
CA ALA A 450 -16.18 0.81 19.31
C ALA A 450 -16.19 -0.41 18.34
N TRP A 451 -17.36 -0.76 17.80
CA TRP A 451 -17.56 -1.85 16.84
C TRP A 451 -17.44 -1.45 15.37
N GLN A 452 -17.41 -0.15 15.06
CA GLN A 452 -17.37 0.36 13.68
C GLN A 452 -15.95 0.34 13.13
N ARG A 453 -15.53 -0.83 12.63
CA ARG A 453 -14.32 -0.95 11.79
C ARG A 453 -14.46 -0.02 10.58
N GLY A 454 -13.43 0.77 10.31
CA GLY A 454 -13.44 1.82 9.29
C GLY A 454 -13.48 1.32 7.85
N ARG A 455 -13.07 2.17 6.91
CA ARG A 455 -12.98 1.80 5.49
C ARG A 455 -12.07 0.58 5.31
N ARG A 456 -12.56 -0.40 4.55
CA ARG A 456 -11.81 -1.59 4.12
C ARG A 456 -11.91 -1.71 2.61
N ILE A 457 -10.80 -2.08 1.99
CA ILE A 457 -10.68 -2.40 0.57
C ILE A 457 -10.39 -3.90 0.46
N ILE A 458 -11.06 -4.60 -0.45
CA ILE A 458 -10.84 -6.00 -0.77
C ILE A 458 -10.67 -6.08 -2.29
N SER A 459 -9.52 -6.56 -2.75
CA SER A 459 -9.15 -6.60 -4.18
C SER A 459 -8.50 -7.94 -4.57
N SER A 460 -8.86 -9.02 -3.88
CA SER A 460 -8.18 -10.32 -3.99
C SER A 460 -8.82 -11.30 -4.97
N LEU A 461 -9.76 -10.85 -5.82
CA LEU A 461 -10.36 -11.68 -6.88
C LEU A 461 -9.73 -11.33 -8.24
N PRO A 462 -8.96 -12.26 -8.84
CA PRO A 462 -8.29 -12.05 -10.12
C PRO A 462 -9.20 -12.31 -11.33
N GLY A 463 -8.87 -11.69 -12.45
CA GLY A 463 -9.55 -11.89 -13.71
C GLY A 463 -9.17 -13.14 -14.48
N ASN A 464 -10.09 -13.57 -15.34
CA ASN A 464 -9.80 -14.52 -16.43
C ASN A 464 -8.78 -13.95 -17.44
N HIS A 465 -8.76 -12.63 -17.64
CA HIS A 465 -7.77 -11.92 -18.45
C HIS A 465 -6.35 -11.95 -17.83
N ASP A 466 -6.22 -11.69 -16.52
CA ASP A 466 -4.92 -11.63 -15.84
C ASP A 466 -4.20 -12.98 -15.76
N LEU A 467 -4.95 -14.02 -15.41
CA LEU A 467 -4.39 -15.34 -15.15
C LEU A 467 -4.44 -16.26 -16.38
N GLY A 468 -5.34 -15.99 -17.33
CA GLY A 468 -5.89 -16.99 -18.23
C GLY A 468 -7.02 -17.79 -17.57
N PHE A 469 -7.75 -18.60 -18.33
CA PHE A 469 -8.89 -19.38 -17.85
C PHE A 469 -8.64 -20.90 -17.88
N GLY A 470 -9.22 -21.61 -16.92
CA GLY A 470 -9.22 -23.07 -16.87
C GLY A 470 -7.82 -23.69 -16.80
N ALA A 471 -7.55 -24.73 -17.60
CA ALA A 471 -6.22 -25.37 -17.67
C ALA A 471 -5.08 -24.44 -18.13
N GLN A 472 -5.40 -23.27 -18.69
CA GLN A 472 -4.44 -22.36 -19.31
C GLN A 472 -4.00 -21.23 -18.36
N ILE A 473 -4.31 -21.36 -17.06
CA ILE A 473 -3.90 -20.45 -15.99
C ILE A 473 -2.39 -20.46 -15.81
N LYS A 474 -1.80 -19.26 -15.82
CA LYS A 474 -0.37 -19.05 -15.59
C LYS A 474 -0.08 -19.04 -14.08
N ILE A 475 0.22 -20.21 -13.50
CA ILE A 475 0.51 -20.40 -12.05
C ILE A 475 1.44 -19.32 -11.46
N PRO A 476 2.56 -18.90 -12.10
CA PRO A 476 3.41 -17.85 -11.55
C PRO A 476 2.72 -16.48 -11.41
N ILE A 477 1.76 -16.17 -12.30
CA ILE A 477 0.96 -14.94 -12.22
C ILE A 477 -0.09 -15.05 -11.11
N ARG A 478 -0.77 -16.20 -10.97
CA ARG A 478 -1.69 -16.46 -9.86
C ARG A 478 -0.99 -16.28 -8.51
N ASN A 479 0.13 -16.97 -8.31
CA ASN A 479 0.89 -16.90 -7.06
C ASN A 479 1.39 -15.46 -6.78
N ARG A 480 1.80 -14.71 -7.81
CA ARG A 480 2.18 -13.28 -7.67
C ARG A 480 0.99 -12.41 -7.28
N PHE A 481 -0.18 -12.64 -7.87
CA PHE A 481 -1.41 -11.94 -7.54
C PHE A 481 -1.81 -12.20 -6.08
N GLU A 482 -1.85 -13.47 -5.66
CA GLU A 482 -2.17 -13.86 -4.28
C GLU A 482 -1.17 -13.28 -3.27
N THR A 483 0.13 -13.22 -3.61
CA THR A 483 1.17 -12.61 -2.76
C THR A 483 0.95 -11.11 -2.52
N TYR A 484 0.43 -10.38 -3.52
CA TYR A 484 0.29 -8.93 -3.45
C TYR A 484 -1.10 -8.47 -2.97
N PHE A 485 -2.17 -9.15 -3.40
CA PHE A 485 -3.56 -8.78 -3.10
C PHE A 485 -4.22 -9.66 -2.03
N GLY A 486 -3.59 -10.76 -1.62
CA GLY A 486 -4.11 -11.74 -0.67
C GLY A 486 -4.88 -12.89 -1.34
N GLU A 487 -5.33 -13.84 -0.53
CA GLU A 487 -6.01 -15.06 -0.98
C GLU A 487 -7.33 -14.77 -1.74
N GLY A 488 -7.54 -15.44 -2.87
CA GLY A 488 -8.78 -15.33 -3.64
C GLY A 488 -9.97 -16.07 -3.04
N ASN A 489 -9.70 -17.10 -2.24
CA ASN A 489 -10.70 -17.92 -1.55
C ASN A 489 -10.79 -17.53 -0.07
N ARG A 490 -11.83 -16.78 0.32
CA ARG A 490 -11.89 -16.14 1.65
C ARG A 490 -13.30 -15.89 2.15
N VAL A 491 -13.43 -15.78 3.48
CA VAL A 491 -14.69 -15.45 4.17
C VAL A 491 -14.50 -14.21 5.04
N ASP A 492 -15.38 -13.24 4.89
CA ASP A 492 -15.43 -12.02 5.71
C ASP A 492 -16.83 -11.81 6.28
N VAL A 493 -16.92 -11.15 7.44
CA VAL A 493 -18.22 -10.69 7.98
C VAL A 493 -18.21 -9.18 8.05
N ILE A 494 -19.22 -8.56 7.43
CA ILE A 494 -19.32 -7.11 7.27
C ILE A 494 -20.80 -6.71 7.36
N GLY A 495 -21.15 -5.80 8.28
CA GLY A 495 -22.54 -5.35 8.46
C GLY A 495 -23.53 -6.50 8.73
N ASN A 496 -23.08 -7.52 9.48
CA ASN A 496 -23.79 -8.78 9.72
C ASN A 496 -24.24 -9.52 8.44
N HIS A 497 -23.47 -9.40 7.37
CA HIS A 497 -23.54 -10.26 6.18
C HIS A 497 -22.22 -11.00 6.03
N THR A 498 -22.28 -12.22 5.51
CA THR A 498 -21.08 -13.02 5.21
C THR A 498 -20.70 -12.79 3.75
N PHE A 499 -19.51 -12.28 3.47
CA PHE A 499 -18.95 -12.25 2.12
C PHE A 499 -18.11 -13.51 1.92
N VAL A 500 -18.36 -14.22 0.83
CA VAL A 500 -17.55 -15.36 0.41
C VAL A 500 -16.99 -15.04 -0.96
N SER A 501 -15.69 -14.78 -1.02
CA SER A 501 -14.97 -14.59 -2.28
C SER A 501 -14.38 -15.93 -2.70
N VAL A 502 -14.51 -16.27 -3.97
CA VAL A 502 -13.98 -17.53 -4.53
C VAL A 502 -13.20 -17.23 -5.79
N ASP A 503 -12.00 -17.81 -5.91
CA ASP A 503 -11.26 -17.85 -7.16
C ASP A 503 -11.98 -18.79 -8.15
N SER A 504 -12.98 -18.22 -8.80
CA SER A 504 -13.80 -18.83 -9.85
C SER A 504 -12.98 -19.18 -11.10
N VAL A 505 -11.85 -18.50 -11.31
CA VAL A 505 -10.99 -18.71 -12.48
C VAL A 505 -10.19 -20.00 -12.27
N SER A 506 -9.51 -20.17 -11.14
CA SER A 506 -8.82 -21.42 -10.79
C SER A 506 -9.78 -22.58 -10.59
N LEU A 507 -10.99 -22.34 -10.07
CA LEU A 507 -12.02 -23.37 -9.93
C LEU A 507 -12.46 -23.95 -11.29
N SER A 508 -12.58 -23.13 -12.35
CA SER A 508 -13.05 -23.60 -13.66
C SER A 508 -12.09 -24.58 -14.34
N ALA A 509 -10.83 -24.64 -13.90
CA ALA A 509 -9.83 -25.58 -14.39
C ALA A 509 -10.20 -27.06 -14.17
N GLY A 510 -11.13 -27.36 -13.25
CA GLY A 510 -11.62 -28.71 -12.98
C GLY A 510 -12.47 -29.33 -14.09
N SER A 511 -12.98 -28.50 -15.02
CA SER A 511 -13.77 -28.92 -16.18
C SER A 511 -12.92 -29.37 -17.39
N SER A 512 -11.60 -29.44 -17.25
CA SER A 512 -10.66 -29.71 -18.36
C SER A 512 -10.02 -31.11 -18.29
N GLU A 513 -9.67 -31.68 -19.44
CA GLU A 513 -9.17 -33.06 -19.58
C GLU A 513 -7.70 -33.28 -19.15
N HIS A 514 -7.06 -32.30 -18.51
CA HIS A 514 -5.63 -32.35 -18.14
C HIS A 514 -5.46 -32.19 -16.62
N GLY A 515 -4.26 -32.53 -16.11
CA GLY A 515 -3.97 -32.62 -14.68
C GLY A 515 -3.93 -31.26 -13.94
N THR A 516 -5.08 -30.60 -13.81
CA THR A 516 -5.25 -29.26 -13.23
C THR A 516 -5.42 -29.24 -11.70
N LYS A 517 -5.12 -30.35 -11.01
CA LYS A 517 -5.38 -30.48 -9.57
C LYS A 517 -4.71 -29.38 -8.73
N GLU A 518 -3.50 -28.94 -9.08
CA GLU A 518 -2.78 -27.84 -8.41
C GLU A 518 -3.46 -26.46 -8.59
N LEU A 519 -4.31 -26.32 -9.61
CA LEU A 519 -5.15 -25.13 -9.82
C LEU A 519 -6.44 -25.23 -9.01
N THR A 520 -7.14 -26.37 -9.05
CA THR A 520 -8.47 -26.49 -8.41
C THR A 520 -8.41 -26.74 -6.91
N GLN A 521 -7.39 -27.46 -6.43
CA GLN A 521 -7.33 -27.96 -5.05
C GLN A 521 -7.51 -26.87 -3.99
N PRO A 522 -6.88 -25.67 -4.07
CA PRO A 522 -7.12 -24.60 -3.09
C PRO A 522 -8.60 -24.16 -3.03
N SER A 523 -9.24 -23.96 -4.18
CA SER A 523 -10.66 -23.60 -4.24
C SER A 523 -11.58 -24.75 -3.80
N GLU A 524 -11.22 -26.00 -4.08
CA GLU A 524 -12.02 -27.17 -3.67
C GLU A 524 -11.90 -27.48 -2.18
N GLU A 525 -10.71 -27.38 -1.60
CA GLU A 525 -10.48 -27.48 -0.14
C GLU A 525 -11.22 -26.36 0.60
N PHE A 526 -11.10 -25.12 0.13
CA PHE A 526 -11.89 -24.00 0.64
C PHE A 526 -13.39 -24.27 0.59
N LEU A 527 -13.94 -24.75 -0.54
CA LEU A 527 -15.37 -25.06 -0.65
C LEU A 527 -15.81 -26.25 0.21
N ASN A 528 -14.92 -27.16 0.58
CA ASN A 528 -15.23 -28.22 1.54
C ASN A 528 -15.34 -27.66 2.97
N ASP A 529 -14.46 -26.73 3.35
CA ASP A 529 -14.41 -26.14 4.69
C ASP A 529 -15.25 -24.86 4.86
N VAL A 530 -15.79 -24.28 3.78
CA VAL A 530 -16.43 -22.95 3.77
C VAL A 530 -17.53 -22.82 4.82
N GLN A 531 -18.30 -23.88 5.08
CA GLN A 531 -19.32 -23.88 6.13
C GLN A 531 -18.74 -23.67 7.53
N ALA A 532 -17.60 -24.30 7.84
CA ALA A 532 -16.89 -24.11 9.10
C ALA A 532 -16.24 -22.73 9.16
N LEU A 533 -15.66 -22.25 8.05
CA LEU A 533 -15.06 -20.91 7.96
C LEU A 533 -16.11 -19.81 8.19
N LYS A 534 -17.30 -19.92 7.57
CA LYS A 534 -18.46 -19.04 7.80
C LYS A 534 -18.84 -19.00 9.28
N ARG A 535 -19.09 -20.15 9.90
CA ARG A 535 -19.48 -20.21 11.33
C ARG A 535 -18.42 -19.65 12.27
N ARG A 536 -17.12 -19.93 12.01
CA ARG A 536 -15.99 -19.33 12.77
C ARG A 536 -15.98 -17.81 12.63
N ALA A 537 -16.16 -17.27 11.42
CA ALA A 537 -16.15 -15.84 11.14
C ALA A 537 -17.34 -15.12 11.80
N VAL A 538 -18.55 -15.66 11.65
CA VAL A 538 -19.77 -15.13 12.30
C VAL A 538 -19.66 -15.18 13.82
N ALA A 539 -19.21 -16.30 14.39
CA ALA A 539 -19.06 -16.44 15.84
C ALA A 539 -17.95 -15.57 16.43
N ARG A 540 -16.90 -15.25 15.65
CA ARG A 540 -15.89 -14.24 16.01
C ARG A 540 -16.48 -12.84 16.02
N GLU A 541 -17.28 -12.49 15.02
CA GLU A 541 -17.92 -11.18 14.92
C GLU A 541 -18.95 -10.95 16.04
N LEU A 542 -19.80 -11.95 16.33
CA LEU A 542 -20.74 -11.92 17.46
C LEU A 542 -20.01 -11.83 18.81
N GLY A 543 -18.91 -12.58 18.97
CA GLY A 543 -18.06 -12.51 20.16
C GLY A 543 -17.50 -11.10 20.38
N LEU A 544 -16.99 -10.49 19.31
CA LEU A 544 -16.50 -9.11 19.33
C LEU A 544 -17.62 -8.12 19.66
N GLN A 545 -18.78 -8.18 19.01
CA GLN A 545 -19.94 -7.31 19.32
C GLN A 545 -20.43 -7.45 20.78
N ALA A 546 -20.24 -8.62 21.40
CA ALA A 546 -20.53 -8.89 22.81
C ALA A 546 -19.40 -8.46 23.78
N GLY A 547 -18.26 -7.95 23.28
CA GLY A 547 -17.10 -7.59 24.09
C GLY A 547 -16.27 -8.78 24.61
N ASN A 548 -16.45 -9.96 24.03
CA ASN A 548 -15.76 -11.19 24.42
C ASN A 548 -14.63 -11.52 23.43
N ASP A 549 -13.38 -11.46 23.87
CA ASP A 549 -12.26 -11.99 23.09
C ASP A 549 -12.26 -13.52 23.12
N ARG A 550 -12.58 -14.15 21.99
CA ARG A 550 -12.59 -15.61 21.81
C ARG A 550 -11.19 -16.10 21.42
N ALA A 551 -10.22 -15.91 22.31
CA ALA A 551 -8.90 -16.52 22.19
C ALA A 551 -8.95 -18.01 22.56
N LEU A 552 -8.35 -18.87 21.72
CA LEU A 552 -8.10 -20.28 22.07
C LEU A 552 -6.94 -20.33 23.08
N GLN A 553 -7.27 -20.52 24.36
CA GLN A 553 -6.28 -20.80 25.39
C GLN A 553 -6.01 -22.30 25.46
N TYR A 554 -4.89 -22.73 24.89
CA TYR A 554 -4.39 -24.09 25.08
C TYR A 554 -3.64 -24.18 26.41
N ALA A 555 -3.97 -25.18 27.22
CA ALA A 555 -3.12 -25.55 28.36
C ALA A 555 -1.81 -26.14 27.82
N HIS A 556 -0.68 -25.70 28.38
CA HIS A 556 0.63 -26.24 27.99
C HIS A 556 0.85 -27.63 28.62
N ASN A 557 0.30 -28.65 27.97
CA ASN A 557 0.54 -30.05 28.28
C ASN A 557 1.51 -30.67 27.28
N VAL A 558 2.43 -31.50 27.77
CA VAL A 558 3.29 -32.35 26.93
C VAL A 558 2.70 -33.74 26.92
N GLU A 559 2.18 -34.16 25.77
CA GLU A 559 1.59 -35.48 25.56
C GLU A 559 2.37 -36.27 24.50
N ASP A 560 2.29 -37.59 24.61
CA ASP A 560 2.92 -38.52 23.68
C ASP A 560 2.08 -38.59 22.39
N LEU A 561 2.72 -38.43 21.22
CA LEU A 561 2.00 -38.20 19.96
C LEU A 561 1.08 -39.37 19.56
N GLU A 562 1.43 -40.59 19.97
CA GLU A 562 0.62 -41.80 19.76
C GLU A 562 -0.59 -41.91 20.73
N LYS A 563 -0.66 -41.04 21.74
CA LYS A 563 -1.69 -41.05 22.80
C LYS A 563 -2.53 -39.77 22.84
N ALA A 564 -2.12 -38.71 22.15
CA ALA A 564 -2.81 -37.43 22.10
C ALA A 564 -4.19 -37.57 21.44
N ASP A 565 -5.25 -37.14 22.14
CA ASP A 565 -6.62 -37.19 21.61
C ASP A 565 -6.92 -35.94 20.76
N PHE A 566 -6.70 -36.06 19.46
CA PHE A 566 -7.02 -35.02 18.50
C PHE A 566 -8.53 -34.89 18.19
N ALA A 567 -9.39 -35.82 18.63
CA ALA A 567 -10.81 -35.81 18.29
C ALA A 567 -11.61 -34.74 19.04
N HIS A 568 -11.10 -34.23 20.16
CA HIS A 568 -11.78 -33.28 21.05
C HIS A 568 -11.03 -31.95 21.25
N LEU A 569 -10.16 -31.57 20.30
CA LEU A 569 -9.47 -30.28 20.35
C LEU A 569 -10.47 -29.11 20.41
N PRO A 570 -10.26 -28.11 21.29
CA PRO A 570 -11.07 -26.90 21.29
C PRO A 570 -10.97 -26.20 19.94
N THR A 571 -12.12 -25.95 19.29
CA THR A 571 -12.19 -25.22 18.02
C THR A 571 -12.97 -23.92 18.18
N LEU A 572 -12.68 -22.94 17.31
CA LEU A 572 -13.48 -21.71 17.22
C LEU A 572 -14.77 -21.87 16.40
N ASP A 573 -15.01 -23.04 15.81
CA ASP A 573 -16.27 -23.35 15.13
C ASP A 573 -17.32 -23.69 16.21
N PRO A 574 -18.45 -22.94 16.31
CA PRO A 574 -19.55 -23.31 17.20
C PRO A 574 -20.25 -24.63 16.81
N GLY A 575 -19.91 -25.19 15.64
CA GLY A 575 -20.48 -26.44 15.14
C GLY A 575 -21.80 -26.25 14.37
N PRO A 576 -22.35 -27.33 13.79
CA PRO A 576 -23.61 -27.28 13.07
C PRO A 576 -24.75 -26.75 13.97
N GLY A 577 -25.41 -25.68 13.54
CA GLY A 577 -26.43 -24.96 14.32
C GLY A 577 -25.98 -23.64 14.92
N GLY A 578 -24.69 -23.28 14.82
CA GLY A 578 -24.25 -21.90 15.04
C GLY A 578 -24.87 -20.90 14.04
N ALA A 579 -24.89 -19.62 14.40
CA ALA A 579 -25.45 -18.56 13.56
C ALA A 579 -24.81 -18.51 12.16
N ASP A 580 -25.63 -18.33 11.14
CA ASP A 580 -25.22 -18.14 9.75
C ASP A 580 -25.88 -16.89 9.16
N PHE A 581 -25.08 -15.87 8.90
CA PHE A 581 -25.57 -14.61 8.34
C PHE A 581 -25.84 -14.72 6.83
N PRO A 582 -26.77 -13.91 6.27
CA PRO A 582 -27.05 -13.86 4.85
C PRO A 582 -25.75 -13.72 4.04
N THR A 583 -25.54 -14.62 3.08
CA THR A 583 -24.26 -14.74 2.38
C THR A 583 -24.29 -14.04 1.03
N ILE A 584 -23.28 -13.21 0.77
CA ILE A 584 -23.01 -12.54 -0.49
C ILE A 584 -21.82 -13.24 -1.14
N LEU A 585 -22.05 -13.84 -2.31
CA LEU A 585 -21.00 -14.48 -3.10
C LEU A 585 -20.30 -13.43 -3.98
N LEU A 586 -18.98 -13.42 -3.98
CA LEU A 586 -18.16 -12.65 -4.91
C LEU A 586 -17.37 -13.61 -5.80
N THR A 587 -17.48 -13.45 -7.11
CA THR A 587 -16.66 -14.14 -8.12
C THR A 587 -16.15 -13.13 -9.14
N HIS A 588 -15.12 -13.49 -9.91
CA HIS A 588 -14.86 -12.75 -11.16
C HIS A 588 -15.81 -13.22 -12.25
N VAL A 589 -15.82 -14.54 -12.49
CA VAL A 589 -16.58 -15.17 -13.57
C VAL A 589 -18.06 -15.33 -13.14
N PRO A 590 -19.06 -14.98 -13.97
CA PRO A 590 -20.46 -15.00 -13.59
C PRO A 590 -21.01 -16.43 -13.52
N LEU A 591 -22.08 -16.63 -12.73
CA LEU A 591 -22.71 -17.95 -12.64
C LEU A 591 -23.42 -18.31 -13.96
N TYR A 592 -23.41 -19.60 -14.28
CA TYR A 592 -24.04 -20.17 -15.47
C TYR A 592 -25.52 -19.77 -15.58
N ARG A 593 -25.92 -19.30 -16.75
CA ARG A 593 -27.28 -18.91 -17.12
C ARG A 593 -27.62 -19.46 -18.50
N GLY A 594 -28.91 -19.55 -18.86
CA GLY A 594 -29.31 -20.03 -20.18
C GLY A 594 -29.01 -19.01 -21.28
N SER A 595 -28.79 -19.47 -22.52
CA SER A 595 -28.67 -18.54 -23.66
C SER A 595 -29.92 -17.70 -23.79
N GLY A 596 -29.75 -16.41 -24.08
CA GLY A 596 -30.87 -15.47 -24.21
C GLY A 596 -31.52 -15.03 -22.90
N THR A 597 -30.99 -15.41 -21.73
CA THR A 597 -31.50 -14.90 -20.44
C THR A 597 -31.28 -13.38 -20.36
N PRO A 598 -32.34 -12.54 -20.29
CA PRO A 598 -32.20 -11.08 -20.34
C PRO A 598 -31.56 -10.50 -19.08
N CYS A 599 -30.59 -9.60 -19.25
CA CYS A 599 -29.90 -8.87 -18.17
C CYS A 599 -30.68 -7.69 -17.58
N GLY A 600 -31.82 -7.33 -18.18
CA GLY A 600 -32.66 -6.23 -17.73
C GLY A 600 -32.30 -4.84 -18.29
N PRO A 601 -33.02 -3.79 -17.84
CA PRO A 601 -33.04 -2.46 -18.47
C PRO A 601 -31.80 -1.60 -18.24
N MET A 602 -30.92 -1.99 -17.32
CA MET A 602 -29.74 -1.21 -16.93
C MET A 602 -28.48 -1.54 -17.77
N ARG A 603 -28.54 -2.55 -18.64
CA ARG A 603 -27.48 -2.91 -19.60
C ARG A 603 -27.38 -1.83 -20.68
N GLU A 604 -26.21 -1.21 -20.80
CA GLU A 604 -25.96 -0.06 -21.69
C GLU A 604 -25.67 -0.47 -23.13
N ARG A 605 -24.78 -1.46 -23.32
CA ARG A 605 -24.31 -1.90 -24.65
C ARG A 605 -25.46 -2.50 -25.45
N TRP A 606 -26.32 -3.25 -24.77
CA TRP A 606 -27.49 -3.89 -25.35
C TRP A 606 -28.73 -3.78 -24.43
N PRO A 607 -29.46 -2.65 -24.48
CA PRO A 607 -30.68 -2.49 -23.70
C PRO A 607 -31.80 -3.42 -24.21
N PRO A 608 -32.80 -3.77 -23.37
CA PRO A 608 -33.86 -4.71 -23.72
C PRO A 608 -34.52 -4.45 -25.07
N THR A 609 -34.79 -5.53 -25.78
CA THR A 609 -35.50 -5.49 -27.06
C THR A 609 -36.95 -5.05 -26.81
N PRO A 610 -37.44 -3.99 -27.47
CA PRO A 610 -38.81 -3.52 -27.27
C PRO A 610 -39.83 -4.62 -27.61
N PRO A 611 -40.88 -4.82 -26.79
CA PRO A 611 -41.85 -5.88 -27.03
C PRO A 611 -42.65 -5.63 -28.33
N PRO A 612 -43.12 -6.70 -29.01
CA PRO A 612 -43.98 -6.59 -30.17
C PRO A 612 -45.23 -5.73 -29.91
N LYS A 613 -45.69 -4.99 -30.92
CA LYS A 613 -46.88 -4.12 -30.81
C LYS A 613 -48.09 -4.89 -30.27
N GLY A 614 -48.55 -4.52 -29.07
CA GLY A 614 -49.68 -5.15 -28.38
C GLY A 614 -49.29 -6.08 -27.22
N GLN A 615 -47.99 -6.30 -26.96
CA GLN A 615 -47.50 -7.03 -25.79
C GLN A 615 -46.86 -6.07 -24.78
N THR A 616 -47.04 -6.36 -23.49
CA THR A 616 -46.50 -5.58 -22.35
C THR A 616 -45.35 -6.27 -21.63
N ASN A 617 -45.16 -7.57 -21.86
CA ASN A 617 -44.14 -8.36 -21.19
C ASN A 617 -42.79 -8.14 -21.88
N PRO A 618 -41.65 -8.20 -21.15
CA PRO A 618 -40.33 -8.22 -21.76
C PRO A 618 -40.18 -9.37 -22.77
N VAL A 619 -39.28 -9.19 -23.74
CA VAL A 619 -38.85 -10.28 -24.63
C VAL A 619 -38.02 -11.27 -23.81
N ASP A 620 -38.36 -12.55 -23.90
CA ASP A 620 -37.67 -13.65 -23.20
C ASP A 620 -37.84 -14.94 -24.04
N PRO A 621 -36.75 -15.57 -24.53
CA PRO A 621 -35.37 -15.10 -24.47
C PRO A 621 -35.11 -13.82 -25.30
N ASP A 622 -34.19 -12.98 -24.83
CA ASP A 622 -33.68 -11.79 -25.53
C ASP A 622 -32.16 -11.90 -25.70
N ASP A 623 -31.72 -12.63 -26.73
CA ASP A 623 -30.30 -12.85 -27.06
C ASP A 623 -29.48 -11.56 -27.21
N ARG A 624 -30.15 -10.43 -27.51
CA ARG A 624 -29.49 -9.12 -27.57
C ARG A 624 -29.20 -8.59 -26.17
N ASN A 625 -30.17 -8.64 -25.25
CA ASN A 625 -30.00 -8.17 -23.87
C ASN A 625 -29.30 -9.19 -22.95
N ALA A 626 -28.99 -10.40 -23.41
CA ALA A 626 -28.31 -11.41 -22.62
C ALA A 626 -26.78 -11.22 -22.48
N LEU A 627 -26.18 -11.99 -21.58
CA LEU A 627 -24.74 -12.30 -21.65
C LEU A 627 -24.50 -13.26 -22.82
N SER A 628 -23.45 -13.01 -23.60
CA SER A 628 -23.04 -13.95 -24.64
C SER A 628 -22.31 -15.14 -24.01
N ILE A 629 -22.93 -16.32 -24.05
CA ILE A 629 -22.30 -17.57 -23.58
C ILE A 629 -21.31 -18.04 -24.65
N THR A 630 -20.10 -17.50 -24.56
CA THR A 630 -18.98 -17.87 -25.42
C THR A 630 -17.75 -18.19 -24.58
N GLY A 631 -16.90 -19.03 -25.13
CA GLY A 631 -15.54 -19.30 -24.66
C GLY A 631 -14.60 -19.32 -25.85
N GLY A 632 -13.37 -18.88 -25.63
CA GLY A 632 -12.32 -18.84 -26.64
C GLY A 632 -10.99 -19.34 -26.07
N TYR A 633 -9.89 -18.95 -26.72
CA TYR A 633 -8.57 -19.25 -26.18
C TYR A 633 -8.32 -18.40 -24.92
N GLN A 634 -8.09 -19.05 -23.78
CA GLN A 634 -7.86 -18.44 -22.46
C GLN A 634 -9.00 -17.62 -21.82
N TYR A 635 -10.24 -17.60 -22.34
CA TYR A 635 -11.37 -16.90 -21.71
C TYR A 635 -12.73 -17.63 -21.84
N GLN A 636 -13.64 -17.38 -20.90
CA GLN A 636 -15.03 -17.83 -20.92
C GLN A 636 -15.91 -16.92 -20.04
N ASN A 637 -17.07 -16.50 -20.56
CA ASN A 637 -17.90 -15.43 -19.98
C ASN A 637 -18.85 -15.86 -18.85
N VAL A 638 -18.91 -17.16 -18.52
CA VAL A 638 -19.73 -17.76 -17.45
C VAL A 638 -19.09 -19.05 -16.96
N LEU A 639 -19.28 -19.41 -15.69
CA LEU A 639 -18.90 -20.73 -15.16
C LEU A 639 -19.69 -21.87 -15.80
N SER A 640 -19.25 -23.11 -15.58
CA SER A 640 -20.04 -24.30 -15.95
C SER A 640 -21.34 -24.39 -15.13
N ALA A 641 -22.34 -25.09 -15.66
CA ALA A 641 -23.61 -25.32 -14.95
C ALA A 641 -23.37 -26.07 -13.62
N GLU A 642 -22.52 -27.09 -13.66
CA GLU A 642 -22.18 -27.94 -12.51
C GLU A 642 -21.40 -27.16 -11.45
N ASP A 643 -20.37 -26.39 -11.83
CA ASP A 643 -19.60 -25.58 -10.88
C ASP A 643 -20.47 -24.50 -10.24
N SER A 644 -21.39 -23.89 -11.00
CA SER A 644 -22.30 -22.87 -10.47
C SER A 644 -23.26 -23.44 -9.40
N VAL A 645 -23.75 -24.67 -9.60
CA VAL A 645 -24.59 -25.38 -8.60
C VAL A 645 -23.75 -25.85 -7.42
N LYS A 646 -22.56 -26.43 -7.66
CA LYS A 646 -21.59 -26.85 -6.64
C LYS A 646 -21.21 -25.69 -5.72
N LEU A 647 -20.91 -24.53 -6.30
CA LEU A 647 -20.51 -23.31 -5.60
C LEU A 647 -21.62 -22.80 -4.67
N VAL A 648 -22.83 -22.55 -5.20
CA VAL A 648 -23.95 -22.03 -4.42
C VAL A 648 -24.43 -23.02 -3.35
N SER A 649 -24.43 -24.32 -3.65
CA SER A 649 -24.84 -25.36 -2.69
C SER A 649 -23.82 -25.58 -1.56
N LYS A 650 -22.51 -25.60 -1.87
CA LYS A 650 -21.44 -25.74 -0.86
C LYS A 650 -21.39 -24.54 0.09
N ILE A 651 -21.53 -23.32 -0.43
CA ILE A 651 -21.48 -22.08 0.37
C ILE A 651 -22.71 -21.93 1.27
N GLY A 652 -23.91 -22.27 0.76
CA GLY A 652 -25.17 -22.20 1.49
C GLY A 652 -25.60 -20.79 1.90
N ASN A 653 -26.91 -20.58 2.06
CA ASN A 653 -27.48 -19.29 2.49
C ASN A 653 -27.03 -18.08 1.63
N VAL A 654 -26.69 -18.32 0.36
CA VAL A 654 -26.34 -17.28 -0.60
C VAL A 654 -27.63 -16.54 -0.97
N VAL A 655 -27.70 -15.26 -0.62
CA VAL A 655 -28.87 -14.39 -0.91
C VAL A 655 -28.64 -13.51 -2.14
N SER A 656 -27.38 -13.18 -2.44
CA SER A 656 -27.00 -12.46 -3.65
C SER A 656 -25.59 -12.82 -4.09
N ALA A 657 -25.29 -12.63 -5.38
CA ALA A 657 -23.96 -12.79 -5.95
C ALA A 657 -23.55 -11.54 -6.74
N PHE A 658 -22.26 -11.21 -6.73
CA PHE A 658 -21.66 -10.19 -7.58
C PHE A 658 -20.52 -10.80 -8.42
N SER A 659 -20.54 -10.55 -9.72
CA SER A 659 -19.55 -11.00 -10.70
C SER A 659 -18.97 -9.84 -11.51
N GLY A 660 -17.78 -9.96 -12.09
CA GLY A 660 -17.04 -8.86 -12.75
C GLY A 660 -16.92 -8.94 -14.28
N ASP A 661 -17.01 -10.13 -14.86
CA ASP A 661 -16.85 -10.40 -16.30
C ASP A 661 -18.01 -9.84 -17.15
N ASP A 662 -17.82 -9.53 -18.45
CA ASP A 662 -18.75 -8.83 -19.39
C ASP A 662 -18.81 -7.28 -19.30
N HIS A 663 -18.30 -6.67 -18.24
CA HIS A 663 -17.97 -5.23 -18.12
C HIS A 663 -19.18 -4.27 -18.07
N ASP A 664 -20.38 -4.74 -18.44
CA ASP A 664 -21.64 -3.98 -18.40
C ASP A 664 -22.57 -4.54 -17.32
N TYR A 665 -23.56 -3.74 -16.89
CA TYR A 665 -24.50 -4.18 -15.86
C TYR A 665 -25.38 -5.32 -16.41
N CYS A 666 -25.43 -6.43 -15.67
CA CYS A 666 -26.37 -7.51 -15.94
C CYS A 666 -26.96 -8.04 -14.64
N GLU A 667 -28.29 -7.99 -14.50
CA GLU A 667 -28.98 -8.46 -13.30
C GLU A 667 -29.94 -9.59 -13.66
N ILE A 668 -29.81 -10.73 -12.96
CA ILE A 668 -30.70 -11.89 -13.12
C ILE A 668 -31.03 -12.52 -11.77
N VAL A 669 -32.10 -13.32 -11.76
CA VAL A 669 -32.40 -14.26 -10.67
C VAL A 669 -32.23 -15.67 -11.24
N HIS A 670 -31.42 -16.49 -10.57
CA HIS A 670 -31.11 -17.85 -11.03
C HIS A 670 -32.26 -18.84 -10.83
N SER A 671 -32.11 -20.04 -11.41
CA SER A 671 -33.00 -21.18 -11.15
C SER A 671 -32.97 -21.62 -9.67
N ALA A 672 -34.00 -22.36 -9.26
CA ALA A 672 -34.09 -22.95 -7.92
C ALA A 672 -32.91 -23.88 -7.57
N GLU A 673 -32.27 -24.49 -8.58
CA GLU A 673 -31.05 -25.31 -8.44
C GLU A 673 -29.85 -24.50 -7.91
N LYS A 674 -29.83 -23.19 -8.16
CA LYS A 674 -28.90 -22.23 -7.57
C LYS A 674 -29.61 -21.34 -6.54
N ASN A 675 -30.52 -21.93 -5.76
CA ASN A 675 -31.25 -21.30 -4.66
C ASN A 675 -32.03 -20.01 -4.99
N ASN A 676 -32.32 -19.74 -6.27
CA ASN A 676 -32.87 -18.46 -6.73
C ASN A 676 -32.00 -17.23 -6.36
N VAL A 677 -30.67 -17.40 -6.33
CA VAL A 677 -29.73 -16.31 -6.07
C VAL A 677 -29.93 -15.16 -7.06
N ARG A 678 -30.05 -13.92 -6.55
CA ARG A 678 -29.98 -12.71 -7.37
C ARG A 678 -28.52 -12.36 -7.64
N GLU A 679 -28.11 -12.47 -8.90
CA GLU A 679 -26.77 -12.10 -9.34
C GLU A 679 -26.80 -10.75 -10.04
N ILE A 680 -25.87 -9.86 -9.67
CA ILE A 680 -25.53 -8.67 -10.47
C ILE A 680 -24.08 -8.82 -10.94
N THR A 681 -23.91 -8.93 -12.25
CA THR A 681 -22.65 -8.64 -12.91
C THR A 681 -22.42 -7.13 -12.86
N VAL A 682 -21.35 -6.71 -12.17
CA VAL A 682 -21.05 -5.30 -11.91
C VAL A 682 -20.42 -4.65 -13.13
N LYS A 683 -20.76 -3.38 -13.33
CA LYS A 683 -20.20 -2.58 -14.42
C LYS A 683 -18.72 -2.28 -14.17
N SER A 684 -17.94 -2.20 -15.24
CA SER A 684 -16.54 -1.78 -15.18
C SER A 684 -16.42 -0.28 -14.87
N MET A 685 -15.44 0.09 -14.05
CA MET A 685 -15.02 1.48 -13.84
C MET A 685 -14.16 2.03 -14.99
N SER A 686 -13.85 1.21 -15.99
CA SER A 686 -13.18 1.61 -17.23
C SER A 686 -14.16 1.80 -18.40
N TRP A 687 -13.74 2.59 -19.38
CA TRP A 687 -14.43 2.79 -20.67
C TRP A 687 -13.90 1.87 -21.79
N ALA A 688 -12.96 0.99 -21.44
CA ALA A 688 -12.48 -0.15 -22.20
C ALA A 688 -13.62 -0.99 -22.80
N MET A 689 -13.31 -1.74 -23.86
CA MET A 689 -14.17 -2.81 -24.41
C MET A 689 -15.63 -2.43 -24.75
N GLY A 690 -15.89 -1.15 -25.05
CA GLY A 690 -17.15 -0.68 -25.64
C GLY A 690 -18.23 -0.22 -24.66
N VAL A 691 -17.89 0.01 -23.39
CA VAL A 691 -18.78 0.60 -22.37
C VAL A 691 -18.63 2.12 -22.36
N ARG A 692 -19.70 2.86 -22.70
CA ARG A 692 -19.61 4.32 -22.92
C ARG A 692 -19.65 5.13 -21.62
N LYS A 693 -20.36 4.67 -20.59
CA LYS A 693 -20.42 5.31 -19.27
C LYS A 693 -19.93 4.32 -18.22
N PRO A 694 -18.66 4.38 -17.80
CA PRO A 694 -18.15 3.50 -16.76
C PRO A 694 -18.97 3.62 -15.46
N GLY A 695 -18.88 2.67 -14.55
CA GLY A 695 -19.67 2.73 -13.31
C GLY A 695 -19.20 1.77 -12.24
N PHE A 696 -19.82 1.90 -11.06
CA PHE A 696 -19.65 1.01 -9.93
C PHE A 696 -21.00 0.76 -9.26
N LEU A 697 -21.15 -0.36 -8.56
CA LEU A 697 -22.36 -0.69 -7.83
C LEU A 697 -22.21 -0.24 -6.37
N MET A 698 -23.06 0.66 -5.89
CA MET A 698 -23.17 0.93 -4.45
C MET A 698 -24.12 -0.10 -3.82
N LEU A 699 -23.74 -0.65 -2.67
CA LEU A 699 -24.53 -1.60 -1.89
C LEU A 699 -24.71 -1.02 -0.48
N SER A 700 -25.95 -0.76 -0.08
CA SER A 700 -26.31 -0.45 1.30
C SER A 700 -26.69 -1.74 2.03
N MET A 701 -26.27 -1.90 3.29
CA MET A 701 -26.59 -3.09 4.09
C MET A 701 -27.02 -2.73 5.52
N TRP A 702 -28.01 -3.48 6.02
CA TRP A 702 -28.55 -3.40 7.37
C TRP A 702 -29.15 -4.74 7.80
N ASN A 703 -28.42 -5.50 8.62
CA ASN A 703 -28.92 -6.74 9.24
C ASN A 703 -28.75 -6.68 10.78
N PRO A 704 -29.72 -6.15 11.53
CA PRO A 704 -29.65 -6.13 12.98
C PRO A 704 -29.94 -7.53 13.55
N VAL A 705 -29.00 -8.08 14.33
CA VAL A 705 -29.08 -9.43 14.92
C VAL A 705 -29.00 -9.39 16.45
N GLY A 706 -29.56 -10.41 17.10
CA GLY A 706 -29.47 -10.62 18.55
C GLY A 706 -28.11 -11.19 18.98
N PRO A 707 -27.89 -11.36 20.31
CA PRO A 707 -26.66 -11.95 20.85
C PRO A 707 -26.41 -13.41 20.41
N ASP A 708 -27.45 -14.09 19.96
CA ASP A 708 -27.46 -15.43 19.37
C ASP A 708 -27.23 -15.43 17.85
N GLY A 709 -27.06 -14.26 17.24
CA GLY A 709 -26.92 -14.06 15.80
C GLY A 709 -28.21 -14.17 14.99
N GLN A 710 -29.39 -14.28 15.64
CA GLN A 710 -30.66 -14.36 14.94
C GLN A 710 -31.18 -12.96 14.55
N PRO A 711 -31.84 -12.77 13.38
CA PRO A 711 -32.34 -11.46 12.97
C PRO A 711 -33.38 -10.87 13.94
N LEU A 712 -33.22 -9.62 14.35
CA LEU A 712 -34.12 -8.94 15.29
C LEU A 712 -35.49 -8.55 14.70
N HIS A 713 -35.66 -8.70 13.37
CA HIS A 713 -36.86 -8.25 12.65
C HIS A 713 -37.59 -9.36 11.89
N SER A 714 -37.22 -10.64 12.07
CA SER A 714 -37.97 -11.78 11.53
C SER A 714 -39.18 -12.11 12.41
N GLY A 715 -40.27 -11.35 12.24
CA GLY A 715 -41.56 -11.60 12.91
C GLY A 715 -42.58 -12.29 12.00
N PRO A 716 -43.48 -13.14 12.53
CA PRO A 716 -44.55 -13.73 11.73
C PRO A 716 -45.63 -12.70 11.38
N THR A 717 -45.83 -12.43 10.09
CA THR A 717 -47.05 -11.76 9.61
C THR A 717 -48.25 -12.68 9.84
N GLY A 718 -49.31 -12.16 10.45
CA GLY A 718 -50.52 -12.95 10.72
C GLY A 718 -51.13 -13.58 9.46
N HIS A 719 -51.86 -14.68 9.65
CA HIS A 719 -52.57 -15.46 8.61
C HIS A 719 -51.71 -16.33 7.68
N GLY A 720 -50.76 -17.09 8.23
CA GLY A 720 -50.25 -18.32 7.59
C GLY A 720 -49.43 -18.12 6.31
N ALA A 721 -49.01 -16.90 6.00
CA ALA A 721 -48.02 -16.63 4.96
C ALA A 721 -46.62 -17.06 5.43
N ALA A 722 -45.78 -17.47 4.49
CA ALA A 722 -44.38 -17.80 4.76
C ALA A 722 -43.65 -16.60 5.39
N THR A 723 -42.73 -16.86 6.32
CA THR A 723 -41.85 -15.85 6.93
C THR A 723 -41.10 -15.08 5.84
N GLN A 724 -41.50 -13.84 5.57
CA GLN A 724 -40.70 -12.91 4.78
C GLN A 724 -39.47 -12.53 5.60
N THR A 725 -38.30 -12.95 5.13
CA THR A 725 -37.03 -12.38 5.55
C THR A 725 -37.02 -10.90 5.21
N ALA A 726 -36.73 -10.05 6.19
CA ALA A 726 -36.60 -8.62 5.96
C ALA A 726 -35.48 -8.34 4.95
N THR A 727 -35.68 -7.40 4.03
CA THR A 727 -34.64 -7.00 3.06
C THR A 727 -33.47 -6.38 3.81
N THR A 728 -32.33 -7.07 3.83
CA THR A 728 -31.13 -6.62 4.58
C THR A 728 -30.11 -5.87 3.74
N MET A 729 -30.32 -5.75 2.42
CA MET A 729 -29.43 -5.06 1.50
C MET A 729 -30.17 -4.42 0.32
N GLU A 730 -29.64 -3.30 -0.20
CA GLU A 730 -30.13 -2.59 -1.38
C GLU A 730 -28.97 -2.17 -2.28
N SER A 731 -29.10 -2.33 -3.60
CA SER A 731 -28.04 -2.07 -4.58
C SER A 731 -28.41 -0.94 -5.55
N HIS A 732 -27.52 0.02 -5.77
CA HIS A 732 -27.71 1.19 -6.63
C HIS A 732 -26.53 1.39 -7.60
N LEU A 733 -26.78 1.33 -8.91
CA LEU A 733 -25.74 1.56 -9.93
C LEU A 733 -25.35 3.04 -10.00
N CYS A 734 -24.08 3.35 -9.77
CA CYS A 734 -23.50 4.67 -9.89
C CYS A 734 -22.69 4.78 -11.19
N LEU A 735 -23.14 5.61 -12.12
CA LEU A 735 -22.43 5.89 -13.37
C LEU A 735 -21.41 7.04 -13.19
N LEU A 736 -20.23 6.85 -13.78
CA LEU A 736 -19.17 7.83 -13.90
C LEU A 736 -19.38 8.72 -15.14
N PRO A 737 -18.68 9.86 -15.25
CA PRO A 737 -18.77 10.74 -16.42
C PRO A 737 -18.37 10.07 -17.74
N ASP A 738 -18.97 10.51 -18.84
CA ASP A 738 -18.63 10.09 -20.20
C ASP A 738 -17.24 10.66 -20.61
N GLN A 739 -16.19 9.87 -20.37
CA GLN A 739 -14.80 10.25 -20.65
C GLN A 739 -14.55 10.49 -22.15
N LEU A 740 -15.05 9.63 -23.02
CA LEU A 740 -14.91 9.80 -24.47
C LEU A 740 -15.68 11.04 -24.98
N GLY A 741 -16.79 11.39 -24.35
CA GLY A 741 -17.51 12.65 -24.60
C GLY A 741 -16.69 13.88 -24.21
N ILE A 742 -15.98 13.81 -23.09
CA ILE A 742 -15.06 14.87 -22.64
C ILE A 742 -13.92 15.06 -23.67
N PHE A 743 -13.29 13.98 -24.15
CA PHE A 743 -12.24 14.07 -25.18
C PHE A 743 -12.76 14.62 -26.52
N ILE A 744 -13.94 14.20 -26.97
CA ILE A 744 -14.58 14.74 -28.18
C ILE A 744 -14.81 16.26 -28.04
N ASN A 745 -15.26 16.73 -26.87
CA ASN A 745 -15.45 18.16 -26.62
C ASN A 745 -14.13 18.95 -26.65
N TYR A 746 -13.02 18.39 -26.13
CA TYR A 746 -11.70 19.00 -26.26
C TYR A 746 -11.23 19.08 -27.72
N ILE A 747 -11.42 18.02 -28.50
CA ILE A 747 -11.08 18.03 -29.95
C ILE A 747 -11.89 19.09 -30.68
N ILE A 748 -13.20 19.21 -30.41
CA ILE A 748 -14.06 20.27 -30.97
C ILE A 748 -13.53 21.66 -30.60
N LEU A 749 -13.15 21.88 -29.33
CA LEU A 749 -12.58 23.16 -28.89
C LEU A 749 -11.25 23.50 -29.58
N VAL A 750 -10.38 22.51 -29.79
CA VAL A 750 -9.13 22.68 -30.55
C VAL A 750 -9.42 23.05 -32.00
N VAL A 751 -10.36 22.36 -32.67
CA VAL A 751 -10.77 22.68 -34.05
C VAL A 751 -11.35 24.09 -34.15
N ILE A 752 -12.24 24.48 -33.22
CA ILE A 752 -12.79 25.85 -33.16
C ILE A 752 -11.67 26.88 -32.95
N THR A 753 -10.70 26.60 -32.09
CA THR A 753 -9.56 27.49 -31.83
C THR A 753 -8.69 27.66 -33.06
N ILE A 754 -8.37 26.57 -33.77
CA ILE A 754 -7.62 26.60 -35.04
C ILE A 754 -8.39 27.40 -36.09
N LEU A 755 -9.70 27.17 -36.25
CA LEU A 755 -10.54 27.94 -37.18
C LEU A 755 -10.57 29.42 -36.83
N ALA A 756 -10.69 29.79 -35.55
CA ALA A 756 -10.66 31.19 -35.10
C ALA A 756 -9.29 31.85 -35.38
N LEU A 757 -8.19 31.13 -35.16
CA LEU A 757 -6.84 31.59 -35.49
C LEU A 757 -6.62 31.76 -37.00
N LEU A 758 -7.13 30.84 -37.83
CA LEU A 758 -7.08 30.92 -39.29
C LEU A 758 -7.91 32.09 -39.81
N ILE A 759 -9.15 32.25 -39.33
CA ILE A 759 -10.01 33.39 -39.65
C ILE A 759 -9.30 34.70 -39.28
N ARG A 760 -8.71 34.79 -38.08
CA ARG A 760 -7.94 35.97 -37.66
C ARG A 760 -6.73 36.22 -38.56
N ALA A 761 -5.97 35.18 -38.90
CA ALA A 761 -4.78 35.28 -39.76
C ALA A 761 -5.12 35.78 -41.18
N ILE A 762 -6.33 35.49 -41.68
CA ILE A 762 -6.83 36.01 -42.95
C ILE A 762 -7.37 37.43 -42.80
N LEU A 763 -8.18 37.71 -41.76
CA LEU A 763 -8.85 39.00 -41.61
C LEU A 763 -7.91 40.15 -41.22
N VAL A 764 -6.86 39.90 -40.43
CA VAL A 764 -5.90 40.94 -40.02
C VAL A 764 -5.26 41.66 -41.22
N PRO A 765 -4.63 40.98 -42.21
CA PRO A 765 -4.04 41.65 -43.38
C PRO A 765 -5.07 42.12 -44.42
N VAL A 766 -6.31 41.60 -44.41
CA VAL A 766 -7.36 41.98 -45.38
C VAL A 766 -8.16 43.21 -44.92
N LEU A 767 -8.34 43.39 -43.61
CA LEU A 767 -9.13 44.47 -43.01
C LEU A 767 -8.29 45.47 -42.19
N ASP A 768 -6.96 45.38 -42.26
CA ASP A 768 -5.97 46.25 -41.61
C ASP A 768 -6.22 46.42 -40.09
N LEU A 769 -6.54 45.30 -39.42
CA LEU A 769 -6.95 45.27 -38.01
C LEU A 769 -5.73 45.34 -37.08
N GLU A 770 -5.76 46.21 -36.08
CA GLU A 770 -4.66 46.37 -35.12
C GLU A 770 -4.30 45.05 -34.40
N PRO A 771 -3.00 44.68 -34.35
CA PRO A 771 -2.54 43.53 -33.57
C PRO A 771 -2.79 43.72 -32.07
N PHE A 772 -3.38 42.70 -31.42
CA PHE A 772 -3.81 42.74 -30.01
C PHE A 772 -2.64 42.82 -28.98
N SER A 773 -1.39 42.87 -29.44
CA SER A 773 -0.20 42.97 -28.61
C SER A 773 0.70 44.14 -29.03
N TYR A 774 0.21 45.37 -28.85
CA TYR A 774 1.06 46.55 -28.87
C TYR A 774 1.77 46.72 -27.52
N TYR A 775 2.77 45.88 -27.24
CA TYR A 775 3.76 46.19 -26.21
C TYR A 775 4.91 46.98 -26.83
N LYS A 776 4.91 48.28 -26.58
CA LYS A 776 5.98 49.18 -26.96
C LYS A 776 7.19 48.87 -26.08
N HIS A 777 8.12 48.06 -26.57
CA HIS A 777 9.36 47.78 -25.84
C HIS A 777 10.06 49.10 -25.51
N THR A 778 10.28 49.33 -24.22
CA THR A 778 11.22 50.33 -23.72
C THR A 778 12.35 49.55 -23.08
N ASP A 779 13.58 49.79 -23.50
CA ASP A 779 14.74 48.98 -23.10
C ASP A 779 14.98 49.04 -21.58
N THR A 780 14.77 47.91 -20.91
CA THR A 780 15.35 47.62 -19.60
C THR A 780 15.51 46.11 -19.48
N GLU A 781 16.73 45.66 -19.16
CA GLU A 781 17.03 44.24 -18.99
C GLU A 781 16.40 43.70 -17.70
N GLU A 782 15.60 42.64 -17.81
CA GLU A 782 15.53 41.61 -16.76
C GLU A 782 14.99 40.30 -17.35
N PHE A 783 15.90 39.39 -17.74
CA PHE A 783 15.53 38.03 -18.14
C PHE A 783 15.15 37.20 -16.91
N LEU A 784 13.88 37.31 -16.51
CA LEU A 784 13.24 36.41 -15.56
C LEU A 784 13.07 35.01 -16.18
N LEU A 785 14.16 34.22 -16.12
CA LEU A 785 14.25 32.75 -16.00
C LEU A 785 15.54 32.25 -16.70
N PRO A 786 16.38 31.41 -16.04
CA PRO A 786 17.53 30.80 -16.69
C PRO A 786 17.09 29.57 -17.50
N THR A 787 16.92 29.73 -18.81
CA THR A 787 16.80 28.60 -19.75
C THR A 787 18.16 28.27 -20.39
N THR A 788 18.48 26.97 -20.32
CA THR A 788 19.59 26.23 -20.97
C THR A 788 21.05 26.55 -20.60
N ASN A 789 21.81 25.47 -20.37
CA ASN A 789 23.26 25.50 -20.28
C ASN A 789 23.86 25.97 -21.61
N LYS A 790 24.81 26.91 -21.57
CA LYS A 790 25.68 27.20 -22.73
C LYS A 790 26.80 26.17 -22.79
N ASP A 791 26.66 25.20 -23.68
CA ASP A 791 27.79 24.40 -24.14
C ASP A 791 28.82 25.28 -24.86
N THR A 792 29.96 25.49 -24.21
CA THR A 792 31.13 26.10 -24.85
C THR A 792 31.82 25.07 -25.76
N LYS A 793 31.41 25.00 -27.04
CA LYS A 793 32.26 24.57 -28.18
C LYS A 793 31.53 24.64 -29.54
N ARG A 794 31.79 25.69 -30.32
CA ARG A 794 32.42 25.58 -31.66
C ARG A 794 32.60 26.95 -32.30
N ASP A 795 33.79 27.15 -32.85
CA ASP A 795 34.15 28.25 -33.72
C ASP A 795 33.48 28.15 -35.10
N SER A 796 33.50 29.29 -35.81
CA SER A 796 33.82 29.47 -37.24
C SER A 796 32.76 30.27 -38.02
N GLU A 797 33.18 31.48 -38.44
CA GLU A 797 32.96 32.11 -39.77
C GLU A 797 31.48 32.30 -40.24
N VAL A 798 31.03 33.37 -40.93
CA VAL A 798 31.64 34.31 -41.89
C VAL A 798 30.93 35.68 -41.80
N GLU A 799 31.75 36.74 -41.84
CA GLU A 799 31.58 38.11 -42.41
C GLU A 799 30.22 38.79 -42.76
N GLN A 800 30.21 40.10 -42.42
CA GLN A 800 29.75 41.27 -43.23
C GLN A 800 28.23 41.53 -43.42
N HIS A 801 27.71 42.77 -43.47
CA HIS A 801 28.35 44.10 -43.52
C HIS A 801 27.40 45.24 -43.03
N SER A 802 27.97 46.25 -42.34
CA SER A 802 27.59 47.69 -42.36
C SER A 802 26.22 48.16 -41.77
N SER A 803 26.08 49.37 -41.20
CA SER A 803 27.06 50.31 -40.62
C SER A 803 26.38 51.50 -39.88
N LYS A 804 27.11 52.10 -38.91
CA LYS A 804 26.98 53.50 -38.41
C LYS A 804 25.71 53.84 -37.60
N SER A 805 25.74 54.67 -36.54
CA SER A 805 26.87 55.36 -35.87
C SER A 805 26.42 56.07 -34.56
N SER A 806 27.34 56.21 -33.58
CA SER A 806 27.53 57.37 -32.65
C SER A 806 26.35 57.96 -31.85
N SER A 807 26.46 58.44 -30.60
CA SER A 807 27.58 58.47 -29.61
C SER A 807 27.16 59.23 -28.33
N SER A 808 27.62 58.80 -27.15
CA SER A 808 27.79 59.63 -25.92
C SER A 808 26.46 60.11 -25.23
N SER A 809 26.40 60.51 -23.96
CA SER A 809 27.39 60.56 -22.85
C SER A 809 26.73 60.78 -21.48
N THR A 810 27.48 60.48 -20.40
CA THR A 810 27.41 61.04 -19.02
C THR A 810 26.25 60.72 -18.05
N ILE A 811 26.67 60.04 -16.96
CA ILE A 811 26.15 59.95 -15.58
C ILE A 811 26.37 61.37 -14.91
N PRO A 812 25.78 61.82 -13.75
CA PRO A 812 25.72 61.06 -12.48
C PRO A 812 24.65 61.34 -11.39
N THR A 813 24.55 60.38 -10.44
CA THR A 813 24.21 60.53 -8.98
C THR A 813 22.83 61.11 -8.57
N ASN A 814 22.08 60.60 -7.58
CA ASN A 814 22.49 60.36 -6.19
C ASN A 814 21.36 59.77 -5.29
N LEU A 815 21.74 59.23 -4.13
CA LEU A 815 20.97 59.09 -2.86
C LEU A 815 19.79 58.11 -2.73
N ALA A 816 19.55 57.72 -1.46
CA ALA A 816 18.70 56.60 -1.01
C ALA A 816 17.59 57.08 -0.01
N PRO A 817 17.14 56.30 1.00
CA PRO A 817 15.87 55.57 0.94
C PRO A 817 14.83 56.01 2.01
N ARG A 818 13.54 55.62 1.89
CA ARG A 818 12.67 55.22 3.04
C ARG A 818 11.22 54.82 2.72
N ASN A 819 10.82 53.73 3.39
CA ASN A 819 9.58 53.45 4.12
C ASN A 819 8.16 53.57 3.52
N SER A 820 7.40 52.55 3.90
CA SER A 820 5.96 52.33 3.83
C SER A 820 5.11 53.21 4.76
N ALA A 821 3.91 53.62 4.28
CA ALA A 821 2.72 53.86 5.12
C ALA A 821 1.41 53.86 4.28
N ALA A 822 0.36 53.24 4.83
CA ALA A 822 -0.95 52.99 4.24
C ALA A 822 -1.83 54.22 3.87
N ARG A 823 -2.87 54.02 3.04
CA ARG A 823 -4.31 54.22 3.42
C ARG A 823 -5.37 53.89 2.35
N THR A 824 -6.60 53.72 2.85
CA THR A 824 -7.88 53.36 2.20
C THR A 824 -8.75 54.57 1.77
N ARG A 825 -9.65 54.44 0.75
CA ARG A 825 -11.15 54.56 0.86
C ARG A 825 -11.93 54.90 -0.45
N SER A 826 -13.12 54.28 -0.60
CA SER A 826 -14.39 54.78 -1.24
C SER A 826 -14.36 55.10 -2.77
N VAL A 827 -15.46 55.18 -3.55
CA VAL A 827 -16.82 55.80 -3.38
C VAL A 827 -17.89 55.12 -4.30
N SER A 828 -19.20 55.23 -3.99
CA SER A 828 -20.37 54.83 -4.83
C SER A 828 -21.18 56.04 -5.34
N PRO A 829 -22.01 55.94 -6.41
CA PRO A 829 -23.50 55.92 -6.28
C PRO A 829 -24.23 55.22 -7.47
N ALA A 830 -25.54 55.39 -7.77
CA ALA A 830 -26.80 55.05 -7.05
C ALA A 830 -28.03 55.11 -8.02
N ASN A 831 -29.18 54.50 -7.67
CA ASN A 831 -30.55 54.55 -8.30
C ASN A 831 -30.76 53.77 -9.65
N GLY A 832 -31.93 53.18 -9.99
CA GLY A 832 -33.16 52.87 -9.23
C GLY A 832 -34.43 52.50 -10.07
N TYR A 833 -35.13 51.40 -9.70
CA TYR A 833 -36.56 51.01 -9.94
C TYR A 833 -37.23 50.82 -11.34
N GLY A 834 -38.00 49.71 -11.49
CA GLY A 834 -39.17 49.60 -12.41
C GLY A 834 -39.58 48.18 -12.92
N LEU A 835 -40.85 47.75 -12.70
CA LEU A 835 -41.51 46.56 -13.31
C LEU A 835 -42.98 46.89 -13.71
N PRO A 836 -43.48 46.40 -14.87
CA PRO A 836 -44.71 45.56 -14.94
C PRO A 836 -44.75 44.58 -16.17
N ALA A 837 -45.80 43.79 -16.49
CA ALA A 837 -46.69 42.87 -15.73
C ALA A 837 -47.67 42.10 -16.69
N SER A 838 -48.15 40.89 -16.30
CA SER A 838 -49.31 40.12 -16.88
C SER A 838 -49.13 39.50 -18.30
N GLN A 839 -49.79 38.42 -18.81
CA GLN A 839 -50.94 37.52 -18.47
C GLN A 839 -50.62 36.07 -19.00
N VAL A 840 -50.83 34.93 -18.29
CA VAL A 840 -52.05 34.09 -18.06
C VAL A 840 -52.63 33.30 -19.27
N ARG A 841 -52.42 31.95 -19.34
CA ARG A 841 -53.47 30.87 -19.40
C ARG A 841 -52.95 29.40 -19.50
N PHE A 842 -53.81 28.46 -19.08
CA PHE A 842 -53.64 26.99 -18.95
C PHE A 842 -54.10 26.21 -20.21
N SER A 843 -53.63 24.96 -20.41
CA SER A 843 -54.48 23.72 -20.31
C SER A 843 -53.80 22.42 -20.79
N THR A 844 -53.76 21.39 -19.92
CA THR A 844 -53.83 19.93 -20.23
C THR A 844 -55.27 19.54 -20.65
N PRO A 845 -55.63 18.30 -21.10
CA PRO A 845 -54.99 16.97 -21.03
C PRO A 845 -54.73 16.33 -22.43
N LEU A 846 -54.17 15.14 -22.63
CA LEU A 846 -54.16 13.84 -21.90
C LEU A 846 -52.75 13.27 -21.74
#